data_AF-A0A9D9XL74-F1
#
_entry.id   AF-A0A9D9XL74-F1
#
_cell.length_a   1.000
_cell.length_b   1.000
_cell.length_c   1.000
_cell.angle_alpha   90.00
_cell.angle_beta   90.00
_cell.angle_gamma   90.00
#
_symmetry.space_group_name_H-M   'P 1'
#
loop_
_entity.id
_entity.type
_entity.pdbx_description
1 polymer ?
#
loop_
_entity_poly.entity_id
_entity_poly.type
_entity_poly.pdbx_seq_one_letter_code
_entity_poly.pdbx_strand_id
1 'polypeptide(L)'
;RIELARELKKSAKEREEMTANISASKLEHEKFRKILGESPFNIKNPTRNDIIRYKLYEELSSNGYKTLYSGTYIPKEMLFSKSFDIEHIIPKSRLFDDSFSNKTLEKRDVNIKKADSTALDFVTKEYNSELENYKTTVEKLGKDGKISKAKCKKLLMTGDKIPTGFIDRDLRDTQYIAKKAKQLLQIAFRNVNTTTGSVTDRLREDWGLVNVMQELNFEKYKNLGLTEQVEKKDGTTKERITDWTKRNDHRHHAMDALTVAFTKPAYIQYLNNLNAKEKNSENGREIKGIEGKYLEKTTTDDGYKRVFKSPILNFRTQAREHLENVLISFKAKNKVVTKNKNKTKLKGKDNYKVQITLTPRGQLHKETVYGKIKTLKVSEEKIDGKMTIEKVNTVCNPVFKELLLQRLAKFENDAKKAFTGKNDLEKNPIYIDQAKTIKFPEKVKIQTFEDDYTIRKDITPDLKLDKIIDIGVKRILEARLIAYNNDPKKAFVDLDKNPIWLNEAKGIAIKKVTISGVKNAEALHSKKDHLGNLILDTNGNKQAVDFVSTGNNHHVAIYRDAEGNLQEQIVSLYEAVARVNEGIPIIDKNPKNENGEPLNWTFLFTMKQNEYFVFPDIDFDPKEIDLIDPKNAKEISKRLFRVQKVATKNYFFRHHLDTTTDEKPALKNIAYKPQLGLKGIVGIVKVRINHLGKIVHVGE
;
A
#
# COMPACT_ATOMS: atom_id res chain seq x y z
N ARG A 1 -16.37 -25.12 1.46
CA ARG A 1 -15.04 -25.36 2.08
C ARG A 1 -14.42 -24.00 2.36
N ILE A 2 -13.67 -23.84 3.45
CA ILE A 2 -13.01 -22.57 3.79
C ILE A 2 -11.57 -22.80 4.24
N GLU A 3 -10.66 -21.92 3.83
CA GLU A 3 -9.30 -21.87 4.36
C GLU A 3 -9.25 -20.91 5.55
N LEU A 4 -8.53 -21.31 6.60
CA LEU A 4 -8.37 -20.51 7.80
C LEU A 4 -7.13 -19.64 7.67
N ALA A 5 -7.33 -18.33 7.53
CA ALA A 5 -6.23 -17.37 7.44
C ALA A 5 -5.73 -16.97 8.84
N ARG A 6 -4.46 -17.30 9.14
CA ARG A 6 -3.82 -16.97 10.44
C ARG A 6 -3.63 -15.46 10.66
N GLU A 7 -3.49 -14.69 9.59
CA GLU A 7 -3.20 -13.25 9.65
C GLU A 7 -4.43 -12.38 10.01
N LEU A 8 -5.66 -12.85 9.79
CA LEU A 8 -6.89 -12.06 10.02
C LEU A 8 -7.13 -11.69 11.48
N LYS A 9 -6.50 -12.40 12.43
CA LYS A 9 -6.61 -12.16 13.87
C LYS A 9 -5.67 -11.05 14.36
N LYS A 10 -4.60 -10.75 13.62
CA LYS A 10 -3.54 -9.86 14.08
C LYS A 10 -4.01 -8.41 14.12
N SER A 11 -3.82 -7.76 15.27
CA SER A 11 -3.94 -6.32 15.45
C SER A 11 -3.02 -5.56 14.48
N ALA A 12 -3.24 -4.26 14.30
CA ALA A 12 -2.35 -3.44 13.47
C ALA A 12 -0.89 -3.54 13.96
N LYS A 13 -0.67 -3.49 15.28
CA LYS A 13 0.65 -3.64 15.91
C LYS A 13 1.28 -5.00 15.65
N GLU A 14 0.54 -6.10 15.84
CA GLU A 14 1.06 -7.45 15.55
C GLU A 14 1.37 -7.67 14.05
N ARG A 15 0.64 -7.00 13.16
CA ARG A 15 0.94 -7.01 11.72
C ARG A 15 2.20 -6.20 11.39
N GLU A 16 2.38 -5.06 12.03
CA GLU A 16 3.59 -4.24 11.91
C GLU A 16 4.82 -5.00 12.43
N GLU A 17 4.76 -5.57 13.63
CA GLU A 17 5.81 -6.43 14.20
C GLU A 17 6.12 -7.63 13.30
N MET A 18 5.07 -8.29 12.75
CA MET A 18 5.27 -9.37 11.79
C MET A 18 6.00 -8.89 10.53
N THR A 19 5.63 -7.72 10.00
CA THR A 19 6.26 -7.14 8.81
C THR A 19 7.72 -6.80 9.10
N ALA A 20 8.00 -6.18 10.24
CA ALA A 20 9.36 -5.88 10.70
C ALA A 20 10.20 -7.16 10.85
N ASN A 21 9.65 -8.21 11.47
CA ASN A 21 10.33 -9.51 11.63
C ASN A 21 10.61 -10.19 10.29
N ILE A 22 9.69 -10.09 9.31
CA ILE A 22 9.89 -10.60 7.95
C ILE A 22 11.01 -9.83 7.25
N SER A 23 11.01 -8.50 7.34
CA SER A 23 12.06 -7.65 6.77
C SER A 23 13.43 -7.94 7.39
N ALA A 24 13.51 -8.05 8.71
CA ALA A 24 14.74 -8.43 9.42
C ALA A 24 15.24 -9.82 8.98
N SER A 25 14.33 -10.80 8.86
CA SER A 25 14.66 -12.13 8.36
C SER A 25 15.14 -12.12 6.90
N LYS A 26 14.57 -11.26 6.04
CA LYS A 26 15.03 -11.11 4.65
C LYS A 26 16.48 -10.59 4.62
N LEU A 27 16.79 -9.57 5.42
CA LEU A 27 18.14 -9.03 5.55
C LEU A 27 19.14 -10.07 6.09
N GLU A 28 18.76 -10.86 7.10
CA GLU A 28 19.59 -11.98 7.57
C GLU A 28 19.85 -13.01 6.46
N HIS A 29 18.81 -13.40 5.73
CA HIS A 29 18.95 -14.37 4.64
C HIS A 29 19.86 -13.85 3.53
N GLU A 30 19.83 -12.55 3.22
CA GLU A 30 20.76 -11.93 2.27
C GLU A 30 22.21 -11.95 2.78
N LYS A 31 22.44 -11.70 4.07
CA LYS A 31 23.76 -11.86 4.69
C LYS A 31 24.25 -13.31 4.59
N PHE A 32 23.40 -14.28 4.90
CA PHE A 32 23.76 -15.70 4.78
C PHE A 32 24.05 -16.10 3.34
N ARG A 33 23.31 -15.56 2.35
CA ARG A 33 23.63 -15.81 0.94
C ARG A 33 25.04 -15.34 0.57
N LYS A 34 25.46 -14.17 1.06
CA LYS A 34 26.83 -13.67 0.84
C LYS A 34 27.87 -14.58 1.47
N ILE A 35 27.70 -14.91 2.75
CA ILE A 35 28.59 -15.81 3.50
C ILE A 35 28.72 -17.17 2.79
N LEU A 36 27.61 -17.73 2.32
CA LEU A 36 27.61 -19.01 1.63
C LEU A 36 28.23 -18.95 0.23
N GLY A 37 28.22 -17.79 -0.43
CA GLY A 37 28.86 -17.57 -1.71
C GLY A 37 30.38 -17.39 -1.63
N GLU A 38 30.90 -17.06 -0.45
CA GLU A 38 32.32 -16.84 -0.19
C GLU A 38 33.00 -18.13 0.32
N SER A 39 34.33 -18.12 0.31
CA SER A 39 35.14 -19.18 0.94
C SER A 39 34.84 -19.24 2.45
N PRO A 40 34.72 -20.44 3.06
CA PRO A 40 35.07 -21.77 2.54
C PRO A 40 33.92 -22.49 1.81
N PHE A 41 32.71 -21.94 1.74
CA PHE A 41 31.53 -22.66 1.26
C PHE A 41 31.37 -22.62 -0.27
N ASN A 42 31.69 -21.50 -0.90
CA ASN A 42 31.70 -21.31 -2.37
C ASN A 42 30.39 -21.74 -3.09
N ILE A 43 29.24 -21.60 -2.41
CA ILE A 43 27.91 -21.92 -2.96
C ILE A 43 27.40 -20.70 -3.74
N LYS A 44 27.62 -20.68 -5.06
CA LYS A 44 27.23 -19.54 -5.93
C LYS A 44 25.77 -19.09 -5.76
N ASN A 45 24.84 -20.04 -5.70
CA ASN A 45 23.40 -19.77 -5.61
C ASN A 45 22.75 -20.55 -4.44
N PRO A 46 22.90 -20.09 -3.18
CA PRO A 46 22.38 -20.79 -2.02
C PRO A 46 20.86 -20.93 -2.08
N THR A 47 20.36 -22.16 -2.01
CA THR A 47 18.92 -22.44 -1.96
C THR A 47 18.35 -22.06 -0.59
N ARG A 48 17.02 -22.02 -0.47
CA ARG A 48 16.37 -21.82 0.83
C ARG A 48 16.77 -22.89 1.86
N ASN A 49 16.97 -24.13 1.42
CA ASN A 49 17.44 -25.20 2.29
C ASN A 49 18.88 -24.98 2.73
N ASP A 50 19.75 -24.48 1.85
CA ASP A 50 21.14 -24.16 2.20
C ASP A 50 21.19 -23.05 3.27
N ILE A 51 20.35 -22.01 3.13
CA ILE A 51 20.22 -20.93 4.13
C ILE A 51 19.68 -21.47 5.45
N ILE A 52 18.64 -22.33 5.43
CA ILE A 52 18.08 -22.94 6.64
C ILE A 52 19.15 -23.80 7.34
N ARG A 53 19.89 -24.60 6.57
CA ARG A 53 20.98 -25.45 7.07
C ARG A 53 22.04 -24.63 7.79
N TYR A 54 22.52 -23.55 7.16
CA TYR A 54 23.47 -22.64 7.79
C TYR A 54 22.90 -21.97 9.05
N LYS A 55 21.65 -21.53 9.01
CA LYS A 55 21.01 -20.92 10.19
C LYS A 55 20.89 -21.90 11.36
N LEU A 56 20.59 -23.18 11.10
CA LEU A 56 20.58 -24.22 12.13
C LEU A 56 21.99 -24.52 12.67
N TYR A 57 23.01 -24.45 11.82
CA TYR A 57 24.41 -24.61 12.24
C TYR A 57 24.83 -23.49 13.20
N GLU A 58 24.49 -22.24 12.88
CA GLU A 58 24.77 -21.09 13.75
C GLU A 58 24.03 -21.16 15.10
N GLU A 59 22.82 -21.74 15.16
CA GLU A 59 22.13 -21.99 16.45
C GLU A 59 22.95 -22.90 17.39
N LEU A 60 23.80 -23.78 16.84
CA LEU A 60 24.64 -24.72 17.59
C LEU A 60 26.00 -24.12 17.99
N SER A 61 26.33 -22.88 17.57
CA SER A 61 27.62 -22.23 17.86
C SER A 61 27.93 -22.18 19.37
N SER A 62 26.93 -21.88 20.20
CA SER A 62 27.07 -21.81 21.67
C SER A 62 27.24 -23.17 22.35
N ASN A 63 27.00 -24.27 21.63
CA ASN A 63 27.29 -25.64 22.05
C ASN A 63 28.51 -26.23 21.30
N GLY A 64 29.38 -25.36 20.75
CA GLY A 64 30.57 -25.77 20.02
C GLY A 64 30.27 -26.49 18.70
N TYR A 65 29.16 -26.15 18.03
CA TYR A 65 28.73 -26.77 16.76
C TYR A 65 28.49 -28.29 16.85
N LYS A 66 28.08 -28.77 18.02
CA LYS A 66 27.68 -30.16 18.25
C LYS A 66 26.19 -30.36 18.04
N THR A 67 25.80 -31.48 17.41
CA THR A 67 24.40 -31.87 17.28
C THR A 67 23.75 -32.07 18.65
N LEU A 68 22.43 -31.89 18.73
CA LEU A 68 21.73 -31.90 20.00
C LEU A 68 21.50 -33.32 20.54
N TYR A 69 21.43 -34.36 19.70
CA TYR A 69 21.10 -35.71 20.20
C TYR A 69 22.35 -36.53 20.45
N SER A 70 23.22 -36.64 19.44
CA SER A 70 24.42 -37.47 19.53
C SER A 70 25.66 -36.72 20.04
N GLY A 71 25.58 -35.38 20.19
CA GLY A 71 26.72 -34.55 20.58
C GLY A 71 27.83 -34.49 19.52
N THR A 72 27.55 -34.92 18.28
CA THR A 72 28.54 -35.02 17.21
C THR A 72 28.92 -33.64 16.71
N TYR A 73 30.21 -33.32 16.68
CA TYR A 73 30.71 -32.08 16.10
C TYR A 73 30.45 -32.04 14.58
N ILE A 74 30.01 -30.89 14.07
CA ILE A 74 29.76 -30.66 12.65
C ILE A 74 30.92 -29.80 12.10
N PRO A 75 31.88 -30.37 11.34
CA PRO A 75 32.86 -29.57 10.61
C PRO A 75 32.18 -28.68 9.58
N LYS A 76 32.69 -27.45 9.39
CA LYS A 76 32.11 -26.48 8.44
C LYS A 76 32.06 -27.04 7.02
N GLU A 77 33.07 -27.79 6.64
CA GLU A 77 33.25 -28.41 5.31
C GLU A 77 32.21 -29.51 5.08
N MET A 78 31.77 -30.17 6.15
CA MET A 78 30.80 -31.26 6.11
C MET A 78 29.34 -30.79 6.22
N LEU A 79 29.09 -29.51 6.51
CA LEU A 79 27.74 -28.97 6.73
C LEU A 79 26.79 -29.25 5.56
N PHE A 80 27.27 -29.09 4.33
CA PHE A 80 26.47 -29.30 3.10
C PHE A 80 26.64 -30.69 2.49
N SER A 81 27.38 -31.57 3.14
CA SER A 81 27.54 -32.97 2.72
C SER A 81 26.27 -33.80 2.99
N LYS A 82 26.23 -35.03 2.49
CA LYS A 82 25.16 -36.00 2.79
C LYS A 82 25.28 -36.66 4.18
N SER A 83 26.30 -36.29 4.96
CA SER A 83 26.57 -36.84 6.30
C SER A 83 25.68 -36.25 7.40
N PHE A 84 25.12 -35.05 7.17
CA PHE A 84 24.24 -34.36 8.10
C PHE A 84 22.93 -33.93 7.43
N ASP A 85 21.82 -34.23 8.11
CA ASP A 85 20.48 -33.93 7.64
C ASP A 85 19.87 -32.78 8.43
N ILE A 86 18.99 -32.01 7.77
CA ILE A 86 18.02 -31.18 8.48
C ILE A 86 16.95 -32.12 9.01
N GLU A 87 16.92 -32.30 10.33
CA GLU A 87 16.02 -33.22 11.01
C GLU A 87 14.83 -32.49 11.65
N HIS A 88 13.66 -33.13 11.61
CA HIS A 88 12.45 -32.69 12.31
C HIS A 88 12.44 -33.20 13.76
N ILE A 89 12.57 -32.26 14.71
CA ILE A 89 12.59 -32.51 16.17
C ILE A 89 11.41 -33.39 16.59
N ILE A 90 10.21 -33.02 16.16
CA ILE A 90 9.03 -33.86 16.19
C ILE A 90 8.74 -34.29 14.76
N PRO A 91 8.68 -35.59 14.47
CA PRO A 91 8.50 -36.10 13.11
C PRO A 91 7.30 -35.48 12.42
N LYS A 92 7.49 -35.06 11.16
CA LYS A 92 6.45 -34.37 10.36
C LYS A 92 5.16 -35.17 10.25
N SER A 93 5.29 -36.48 10.32
CA SER A 93 4.21 -37.44 10.30
C SER A 93 3.37 -37.46 11.59
N ARG A 94 3.94 -37.04 12.75
CA ARG A 94 3.26 -36.93 14.06
C ARG A 94 2.73 -35.51 14.25
N LEU A 95 3.48 -34.54 13.73
CA LEU A 95 3.18 -33.13 13.80
C LEU A 95 3.42 -32.53 12.41
N PHE A 96 2.35 -32.22 11.67
CA PHE A 96 2.46 -31.58 10.35
C PHE A 96 2.94 -30.12 10.49
N ASP A 97 4.22 -29.96 10.79
CA ASP A 97 4.89 -28.70 11.12
C ASP A 97 6.30 -28.69 10.54
N ASP A 98 6.46 -27.92 9.47
CA ASP A 98 7.74 -27.70 8.78
C ASP A 98 8.44 -26.40 9.20
N SER A 99 7.98 -25.78 10.29
CA SER A 99 8.56 -24.52 10.78
C SER A 99 10.01 -24.71 11.21
N PHE A 100 10.80 -23.64 11.11
CA PHE A 100 12.19 -23.61 11.58
C PHE A 100 12.32 -24.02 13.06
N SER A 101 11.30 -23.71 13.89
CA SER A 101 11.25 -24.14 15.29
C SER A 101 11.14 -25.65 15.49
N ASN A 102 10.76 -26.42 14.47
CA ASN A 102 10.71 -27.89 14.51
C ASN A 102 11.91 -28.54 13.80
N LYS A 103 12.96 -27.78 13.44
CA LYS A 103 14.12 -28.28 12.70
C LYS A 103 15.41 -28.16 13.52
N THR A 104 16.32 -29.11 13.35
CA THR A 104 17.70 -29.11 13.87
C THR A 104 18.64 -29.76 12.85
N LEU A 105 19.95 -29.77 13.10
CA LEU A 105 20.90 -30.61 12.36
C LEU A 105 21.24 -31.85 13.18
N GLU A 106 21.35 -32.99 12.51
CA GLU A 106 21.80 -34.24 13.10
C GLU A 106 22.56 -35.10 12.08
N LYS A 107 23.44 -35.99 12.56
CA LYS A 107 24.14 -36.96 11.72
C LYS A 107 23.11 -37.89 11.07
N ARG A 108 23.27 -38.16 9.77
CA ARG A 108 22.32 -38.95 8.96
C ARG A 108 21.96 -40.30 9.58
N ASP A 109 22.94 -41.05 10.07
CA ASP A 109 22.68 -42.37 10.68
C ASP A 109 21.84 -42.26 11.96
N VAL A 110 22.07 -41.21 12.76
CA VAL A 110 21.32 -40.93 14.00
C VAL A 110 19.90 -40.49 13.66
N ASN A 111 19.75 -39.66 12.63
CA ASN A 111 18.45 -39.26 12.10
C ASN A 111 17.62 -40.47 11.64
N ILE A 112 18.21 -41.34 10.83
CA ILE A 112 17.58 -42.60 10.38
C ILE A 112 17.18 -43.46 11.58
N LYS A 113 18.06 -43.57 12.59
CA LYS A 113 17.78 -44.34 13.82
C LYS A 113 16.65 -43.74 14.66
N LYS A 114 16.50 -42.42 14.71
CA LYS A 114 15.43 -41.72 15.43
C LYS A 114 14.05 -42.02 14.84
N ALA A 115 13.97 -42.17 13.52
CA ALA A 115 12.75 -42.51 12.79
C ALA A 115 11.55 -41.63 13.23
N ASP A 116 10.47 -42.23 13.74
CA ASP A 116 9.25 -41.55 14.17
C ASP A 116 9.19 -41.20 15.67
N SER A 117 10.31 -41.29 16.38
CA SER A 117 10.42 -40.84 17.78
C SER A 117 10.55 -39.33 17.90
N THR A 118 10.08 -38.73 19.01
CA THR A 118 10.41 -37.33 19.32
C THR A 118 11.87 -37.24 19.74
N ALA A 119 12.45 -36.04 19.68
CA ALA A 119 13.80 -35.81 20.17
C ALA A 119 14.01 -36.30 21.61
N LEU A 120 13.10 -35.94 22.52
CA LEU A 120 13.19 -36.35 23.93
C LEU A 120 13.06 -37.87 24.09
N ASP A 121 12.06 -38.50 23.45
CA ASP A 121 11.85 -39.95 23.55
C ASP A 121 13.07 -40.71 23.01
N PHE A 122 13.68 -40.23 21.92
CA PHE A 122 14.87 -40.83 21.32
C PHE A 122 16.10 -40.69 22.21
N VAL A 123 16.37 -39.50 22.75
CA VAL A 123 17.50 -39.27 23.67
C VAL A 123 17.33 -40.08 24.95
N THR A 124 16.12 -40.15 25.50
CA THR A 124 15.83 -40.99 26.67
C THR A 124 16.08 -42.47 26.39
N LYS A 125 15.77 -42.96 25.19
CA LYS A 125 15.97 -44.37 24.84
C LYS A 125 17.42 -44.71 24.52
N GLU A 126 18.09 -43.92 23.69
CA GLU A 126 19.39 -44.26 23.09
C GLU A 126 20.59 -43.62 23.82
N TYR A 127 20.35 -42.53 24.55
CA TYR A 127 21.38 -41.73 25.22
C TYR A 127 20.97 -41.38 26.66
N ASN A 128 20.35 -42.32 27.37
CA ASN A 128 19.76 -42.08 28.69
C ASN A 128 20.73 -41.47 29.71
N SER A 129 22.01 -41.87 29.67
CA SER A 129 23.07 -41.31 30.53
C SER A 129 23.34 -39.82 30.29
N GLU A 130 23.06 -39.32 29.09
CA GLU A 130 23.24 -37.92 28.68
C GLU A 130 21.93 -37.11 28.72
N LEU A 131 20.82 -37.71 29.18
CA LEU A 131 19.49 -37.09 29.13
C LEU A 131 19.43 -35.75 29.89
N GLU A 132 20.06 -35.67 31.06
CA GLU A 132 20.04 -34.46 31.87
C GLU A 132 20.93 -33.36 31.29
N ASN A 133 22.04 -33.75 30.67
CA ASN A 133 22.91 -32.85 29.91
C ASN A 133 22.18 -32.29 28.67
N TYR A 134 21.43 -33.13 27.96
CA TYR A 134 20.56 -32.70 26.85
C TYR A 134 19.54 -31.66 27.31
N LYS A 135 18.78 -31.93 28.37
CA LYS A 135 17.77 -30.97 28.89
C LYS A 135 18.42 -29.65 29.28
N THR A 136 19.51 -29.70 30.03
CA THR A 136 20.24 -28.51 30.49
C THR A 136 20.75 -27.68 29.30
N THR A 137 21.29 -28.35 28.28
CA THR A 137 21.75 -27.69 27.04
C THR A 137 20.61 -27.01 26.32
N VAL A 138 19.47 -27.69 26.15
CA VAL A 138 18.28 -27.13 25.49
C VAL A 138 17.71 -25.93 26.26
N GLU A 139 17.66 -26.01 27.59
CA GLU A 139 17.21 -24.90 28.42
C GLU A 139 18.16 -23.70 28.36
N LYS A 140 19.48 -23.95 28.39
CA LYS A 140 20.51 -22.90 28.26
C LYS A 140 20.38 -22.17 26.93
N LEU A 141 20.33 -22.91 25.82
CA LEU A 141 20.14 -22.33 24.48
C LEU A 141 18.85 -21.49 24.39
N GLY A 142 17.79 -21.91 25.09
CA GLY A 142 16.54 -21.17 25.18
C GLY A 142 16.63 -19.88 26.00
N LYS A 143 17.33 -19.91 27.14
CA LYS A 143 17.57 -18.74 28.01
C LYS A 143 18.46 -17.71 27.33
N ASP A 144 19.50 -18.17 26.64
CA ASP A 144 20.46 -17.32 25.90
C ASP A 144 19.88 -16.75 24.60
N GLY A 145 18.62 -17.08 24.28
CA GLY A 145 17.93 -16.62 23.07
C GLY A 145 18.48 -17.21 21.76
N LYS A 146 19.34 -18.24 21.83
CA LYS A 146 19.91 -18.92 20.66
C LYS A 146 18.91 -19.78 19.93
N ILE A 147 17.98 -20.40 20.68
CA ILE A 147 16.81 -21.06 20.11
C ILE A 147 15.53 -20.41 20.63
N SER A 148 14.50 -20.39 19.79
CA SER A 148 13.19 -19.86 20.19
C SER A 148 12.56 -20.67 21.33
N LYS A 149 11.73 -20.03 22.17
CA LYS A 149 10.90 -20.71 23.18
C LYS A 149 10.07 -21.87 22.60
N ALA A 150 9.57 -21.70 21.37
CA ALA A 150 8.82 -22.73 20.67
C ALA A 150 9.68 -23.96 20.32
N LYS A 151 10.94 -23.75 19.91
CA LYS A 151 11.89 -24.84 19.62
C LYS A 151 12.28 -25.59 20.90
N CYS A 152 12.59 -24.86 21.97
CA CYS A 152 12.88 -25.43 23.30
C CYS A 152 11.72 -26.33 23.78
N LYS A 153 10.48 -25.84 23.71
CA LYS A 153 9.29 -26.65 24.06
C LYS A 153 9.18 -27.94 23.24
N LYS A 154 9.50 -27.91 21.95
CA LYS A 154 9.43 -29.08 21.06
C LYS A 154 10.53 -30.11 21.33
N LEU A 155 11.75 -29.64 21.62
CA LEU A 155 12.89 -30.48 21.99
C LEU A 155 12.64 -31.25 23.30
N LEU A 156 11.87 -30.66 24.22
CA LEU A 156 11.51 -31.24 25.51
C LEU A 156 10.11 -31.89 25.53
N MET A 157 9.48 -32.08 24.36
CA MET A 157 8.15 -32.67 24.29
C MET A 157 8.22 -34.18 24.07
N THR A 158 7.58 -34.92 24.97
CA THR A 158 7.35 -36.36 24.85
C THR A 158 6.25 -36.68 23.84
N GLY A 159 6.27 -37.89 23.30
CA GLY A 159 5.37 -38.31 22.26
C GLY A 159 3.87 -38.29 22.59
N ASP A 160 3.51 -38.48 23.85
CA ASP A 160 2.15 -38.45 24.41
C ASP A 160 1.56 -37.03 24.46
N LYS A 161 2.43 -36.01 24.55
CA LYS A 161 2.03 -34.60 24.63
C LYS A 161 1.83 -33.95 23.26
N ILE A 162 2.05 -34.69 22.18
CA ILE A 162 1.84 -34.18 20.82
C ILE A 162 0.33 -33.94 20.60
N PRO A 163 -0.09 -32.71 20.28
CA PRO A 163 -1.49 -32.42 20.04
C PRO A 163 -2.04 -33.20 18.83
N THR A 164 -3.22 -33.80 18.98
CA THR A 164 -3.94 -34.46 17.89
C THR A 164 -4.60 -33.44 16.96
N GLY A 165 -4.57 -33.72 15.64
CA GLY A 165 -5.24 -32.93 14.59
C GLY A 165 -4.64 -31.54 14.37
N PHE A 166 -3.89 -31.34 13.27
CA PHE A 166 -3.28 -30.02 13.00
C PHE A 166 -4.32 -28.94 12.68
N ILE A 167 -5.47 -29.31 12.09
CA ILE A 167 -6.56 -28.36 11.77
C ILE A 167 -7.20 -27.84 13.05
N ASP A 168 -7.48 -28.71 14.03
CA ASP A 168 -8.09 -28.31 15.29
C ASP A 168 -7.14 -27.47 16.16
N ARG A 169 -5.84 -27.70 16.05
CA ARG A 169 -4.82 -26.80 16.61
C ARG A 169 -4.84 -25.42 15.93
N ASP A 170 -4.78 -25.37 14.61
CA ASP A 170 -4.82 -24.11 13.87
C ASP A 170 -6.15 -23.35 14.07
N LEU A 171 -7.28 -24.06 14.20
CA LEU A 171 -8.58 -23.51 14.60
C LEU A 171 -8.57 -22.91 16.02
N ARG A 172 -7.83 -23.55 16.96
CA ARG A 172 -7.59 -23.02 18.31
C ARG A 172 -6.68 -21.79 18.30
N ASP A 173 -5.84 -21.60 17.30
CA ASP A 173 -5.01 -20.39 17.18
C ASP A 173 -5.78 -19.25 16.49
N THR A 174 -6.65 -19.56 15.53
CA THR A 174 -7.41 -18.62 14.67
C THR A 174 -8.82 -18.26 15.20
N GLN A 175 -9.09 -18.53 16.47
CA GLN A 175 -10.43 -18.82 17.04
C GLN A 175 -11.63 -18.00 16.56
N TYR A 176 -11.63 -16.67 16.61
CA TYR A 176 -12.93 -15.98 16.53
C TYR A 176 -13.51 -15.90 15.11
N ILE A 177 -12.79 -15.29 14.16
CA ILE A 177 -13.31 -15.08 12.79
C ILE A 177 -13.51 -16.41 12.07
N ALA A 178 -12.56 -17.33 12.20
CA ALA A 178 -12.63 -18.66 11.61
C ALA A 178 -13.84 -19.47 12.11
N LYS A 179 -14.03 -19.55 13.44
CA LYS A 179 -15.15 -20.27 14.04
C LYS A 179 -16.47 -19.59 13.69
N LYS A 180 -16.54 -18.25 13.76
CA LYS A 180 -17.78 -17.52 13.46
C LYS A 180 -18.16 -17.61 11.99
N ALA A 181 -17.20 -17.54 11.06
CA ALA A 181 -17.44 -17.74 9.64
C ALA A 181 -17.96 -19.16 9.36
N LYS A 182 -17.34 -20.19 9.97
CA LYS A 182 -17.83 -21.57 9.89
C LYS A 182 -19.26 -21.69 10.42
N GLN A 183 -19.54 -21.16 11.61
CA GLN A 183 -20.88 -21.16 12.22
C GLN A 183 -21.91 -20.49 11.32
N LEU A 184 -21.62 -19.30 10.80
CA LEU A 184 -22.53 -18.58 9.90
C LEU A 184 -22.79 -19.36 8.61
N LEU A 185 -21.77 -19.98 8.04
CA LEU A 185 -21.94 -20.82 6.85
C LEU A 185 -22.75 -22.09 7.16
N GLN A 186 -22.62 -22.66 8.36
CA GLN A 186 -23.39 -23.84 8.75
C GLN A 186 -24.90 -23.56 8.91
N ILE A 187 -25.30 -22.30 9.09
CA ILE A 187 -26.71 -21.92 9.06
C ILE A 187 -27.29 -22.13 7.65
N ALA A 188 -26.51 -21.82 6.61
CA ALA A 188 -26.97 -21.88 5.22
C ALA A 188 -26.60 -23.20 4.50
N PHE A 189 -25.54 -23.88 4.93
CA PHE A 189 -24.96 -25.03 4.24
C PHE A 189 -24.77 -26.22 5.17
N ARG A 190 -25.27 -27.39 4.77
CA ARG A 190 -25.17 -28.65 5.53
C ARG A 190 -23.72 -29.06 5.83
N ASN A 191 -22.82 -28.89 4.85
CA ASN A 191 -21.44 -29.34 4.93
C ASN A 191 -20.45 -28.19 4.78
N VAL A 192 -19.77 -27.83 5.88
CA VAL A 192 -18.74 -26.77 5.91
C VAL A 192 -17.42 -27.33 6.42
N ASN A 193 -16.57 -27.75 5.48
CA ASN A 193 -15.23 -28.25 5.78
C ASN A 193 -14.19 -27.12 5.82
N THR A 194 -13.26 -27.22 6.76
CA THR A 194 -12.15 -26.27 6.97
C THR A 194 -10.82 -26.89 6.54
N THR A 195 -9.91 -26.06 6.04
CA THR A 195 -8.51 -26.44 5.75
C THR A 195 -7.56 -25.37 6.27
N THR A 196 -6.29 -25.73 6.46
CA THR A 196 -5.22 -24.79 6.85
C THR A 196 -4.40 -24.36 5.64
N GLY A 197 -3.72 -23.21 5.78
CA GLY A 197 -2.79 -22.73 4.75
C GLY A 197 -1.65 -23.71 4.45
N SER A 198 -1.19 -24.49 5.45
CA SER A 198 -0.13 -25.49 5.25
C SER A 198 -0.56 -26.65 4.34
N VAL A 199 -1.83 -27.07 4.41
CA VAL A 199 -2.37 -28.12 3.53
C VAL A 199 -2.53 -27.59 2.12
N THR A 200 -3.08 -26.40 1.96
CA THR A 200 -3.27 -25.81 0.63
C THR A 200 -1.94 -25.44 -0.01
N ASP A 201 -0.93 -25.02 0.77
CA ASP A 201 0.44 -24.82 0.28
C ASP A 201 1.01 -26.12 -0.29
N ARG A 202 0.88 -27.23 0.45
CA ARG A 202 1.32 -28.55 -0.01
C ARG A 202 0.61 -28.98 -1.30
N LEU A 203 -0.70 -28.81 -1.37
CA LEU A 203 -1.48 -29.17 -2.57
C LEU A 203 -1.13 -28.29 -3.77
N ARG A 204 -0.95 -26.98 -3.57
CA ARG A 204 -0.52 -26.05 -4.64
C ARG A 204 0.84 -26.41 -5.21
N GLU A 205 1.77 -26.80 -4.36
CA GLU A 205 3.10 -27.25 -4.76
C GLU A 205 3.02 -28.56 -5.56
N ASP A 206 2.33 -29.57 -5.02
CA ASP A 206 2.19 -30.87 -5.67
C ASP A 206 1.42 -30.79 -7.01
N TRP A 207 0.45 -29.88 -7.14
CA TRP A 207 -0.26 -29.62 -8.40
C TRP A 207 0.42 -28.62 -9.33
N GLY A 208 1.55 -28.03 -8.92
CA GLY A 208 2.32 -27.07 -9.73
C GLY A 208 1.62 -25.73 -9.98
N LEU A 209 0.59 -25.38 -9.20
CA LEU A 209 -0.18 -24.13 -9.38
C LEU A 209 0.64 -22.87 -9.09
N VAL A 210 1.63 -22.96 -8.18
CA VAL A 210 2.55 -21.84 -7.88
C VAL A 210 3.35 -21.45 -9.12
N ASN A 211 3.75 -22.44 -9.93
CA ASN A 211 4.50 -22.19 -11.17
C ASN A 211 3.61 -21.54 -12.22
N VAL A 212 2.33 -21.92 -12.31
CA VAL A 212 1.37 -21.28 -13.23
C VAL A 212 1.29 -19.77 -12.99
N MET A 213 1.24 -19.33 -11.73
CA MET A 213 1.24 -17.89 -11.40
C MET A 213 2.51 -17.17 -11.87
N GLN A 214 3.67 -17.84 -11.78
CA GLN A 214 4.93 -17.31 -12.27
C GLN A 214 4.95 -17.25 -13.81
N GLU A 215 4.51 -18.32 -14.48
CA GLU A 215 4.44 -18.43 -15.94
C GLU A 215 3.50 -17.37 -16.55
N LEU A 216 2.39 -17.05 -15.88
CA LEU A 216 1.46 -15.99 -16.28
C LEU A 216 2.08 -14.59 -16.28
N ASN A 217 3.12 -14.39 -15.48
CA ASN A 217 3.80 -13.11 -15.33
C ASN A 217 5.16 -13.09 -16.02
N PHE A 218 5.69 -14.23 -16.46
CA PHE A 218 7.08 -14.36 -16.90
C PHE A 218 7.45 -13.38 -18.02
N GLU A 219 6.71 -13.37 -19.13
CA GLU A 219 6.97 -12.46 -20.27
C GLU A 219 6.91 -10.99 -19.86
N LYS A 220 5.96 -10.62 -18.98
CA LYS A 220 5.84 -9.25 -18.44
C LYS A 220 7.13 -8.82 -17.74
N TYR A 221 7.74 -9.68 -16.93
CA TYR A 221 8.96 -9.34 -16.18
C TYR A 221 10.23 -9.50 -17.03
N LYS A 222 10.24 -10.43 -17.99
CA LYS A 222 11.35 -10.64 -18.92
C LYS A 222 11.59 -9.43 -19.82
N ASN A 223 10.54 -8.88 -20.42
CA ASN A 223 10.62 -7.68 -21.27
C ASN A 223 11.15 -6.44 -20.52
N LEU A 224 11.15 -6.47 -19.19
CA LEU A 224 11.62 -5.40 -18.32
C LEU A 224 13.06 -5.61 -17.82
N GLY A 225 13.72 -6.70 -18.23
CA GLY A 225 15.03 -7.08 -17.68
C GLY A 225 14.97 -7.41 -16.19
N LEU A 226 13.79 -7.79 -15.66
CA LEU A 226 13.59 -8.19 -14.27
C LEU A 226 13.65 -9.72 -14.08
N THR A 227 14.28 -10.40 -15.03
CA THR A 227 14.63 -11.82 -14.93
C THR A 227 16.12 -11.98 -14.71
N GLU A 228 16.51 -13.06 -14.02
CA GLU A 228 17.90 -13.43 -13.81
C GLU A 228 18.12 -14.88 -14.25
N GLN A 229 19.30 -15.15 -14.81
CA GLN A 229 19.76 -16.49 -15.11
C GLN A 229 20.37 -17.11 -13.85
N VAL A 230 19.82 -18.24 -13.41
CA VAL A 230 20.30 -18.93 -12.22
C VAL A 230 20.89 -20.28 -12.63
N GLU A 231 22.19 -20.44 -12.39
CA GLU A 231 22.89 -21.72 -12.49
C GLU A 231 22.40 -22.64 -11.35
N LYS A 232 21.84 -23.80 -11.72
CA LYS A 232 21.41 -24.85 -10.79
C LYS A 232 22.60 -25.70 -10.33
N LYS A 233 22.38 -26.53 -9.32
CA LYS A 233 23.38 -27.48 -8.78
C LYS A 233 23.84 -28.52 -9.82
N ASP A 234 23.05 -28.76 -10.87
CA ASP A 234 23.36 -29.68 -11.97
C ASP A 234 24.13 -29.01 -13.14
N GLY A 235 24.49 -27.71 -13.01
CA GLY A 235 25.16 -26.92 -14.05
C GLY A 235 24.23 -26.35 -15.12
N THR A 236 22.92 -26.67 -15.10
CA THR A 236 21.95 -26.10 -16.03
C THR A 236 21.51 -24.70 -15.59
N THR A 237 21.20 -23.81 -16.53
CA THR A 237 20.66 -22.49 -16.23
C THR A 237 19.14 -22.49 -16.28
N LYS A 238 18.51 -21.77 -15.35
CA LYS A 238 17.06 -21.49 -15.37
C LYS A 238 16.84 -20.00 -15.21
N GLU A 239 16.14 -19.42 -16.17
CA GLU A 239 15.67 -18.05 -16.08
C GLU A 239 14.50 -17.95 -15.08
N ARG A 240 14.57 -17.00 -14.13
CA ARG A 240 13.49 -16.75 -13.17
C ARG A 240 13.25 -15.26 -12.99
N ILE A 241 12.04 -14.91 -12.56
CA ILE A 241 11.69 -13.54 -12.17
C ILE A 241 12.40 -13.21 -10.85
N THR A 242 13.12 -12.10 -10.82
CA THR A 242 13.79 -11.56 -9.63
C THR A 242 12.76 -11.22 -8.54
N ASP A 243 13.04 -11.61 -7.28
CA ASP A 243 12.20 -11.32 -6.11
C ASP A 243 10.70 -11.69 -6.24
N TRP A 244 10.38 -12.70 -7.08
CA TRP A 244 8.99 -13.09 -7.33
C TRP A 244 8.34 -13.85 -6.17
N THR A 245 7.12 -13.45 -5.84
CA THR A 245 6.21 -14.23 -5.02
C THR A 245 4.82 -14.27 -5.65
N LYS A 246 4.02 -15.31 -5.38
CA LYS A 246 2.62 -15.34 -5.83
C LYS A 246 1.81 -14.12 -5.38
N ARG A 247 2.20 -13.49 -4.25
CA ARG A 247 1.52 -12.33 -3.66
C ARG A 247 1.72 -11.04 -4.45
N ASN A 248 2.59 -11.02 -5.45
CA ASN A 248 2.75 -9.87 -6.35
C ASN A 248 1.55 -9.68 -7.31
N ASP A 249 0.67 -10.68 -7.41
CA ASP A 249 -0.50 -10.68 -8.30
C ASP A 249 -1.76 -11.12 -7.54
N HIS A 250 -2.82 -10.31 -7.54
CA HIS A 250 -4.07 -10.55 -6.81
C HIS A 250 -4.77 -11.86 -7.17
N ARG A 251 -4.52 -12.43 -8.36
CA ARG A 251 -5.08 -13.74 -8.76
C ARG A 251 -4.64 -14.89 -7.86
N HIS A 252 -3.61 -14.72 -7.04
CA HIS A 252 -3.22 -15.74 -6.07
C HIS A 252 -4.36 -16.12 -5.10
N HIS A 253 -5.28 -15.21 -4.78
CA HIS A 253 -6.46 -15.54 -3.98
C HIS A 253 -7.42 -16.49 -4.72
N ALA A 254 -7.58 -16.32 -6.04
CA ALA A 254 -8.39 -17.22 -6.86
C ALA A 254 -7.72 -18.59 -6.99
N MET A 255 -6.40 -18.64 -7.16
CA MET A 255 -5.62 -19.89 -7.13
C MET A 255 -5.75 -20.61 -5.78
N ASP A 256 -5.69 -19.86 -4.68
CA ASP A 256 -5.85 -20.41 -3.33
C ASP A 256 -7.27 -20.97 -3.15
N ALA A 257 -8.30 -20.26 -3.61
CA ALA A 257 -9.69 -20.72 -3.60
C ALA A 257 -9.91 -21.98 -4.47
N LEU A 258 -9.30 -22.03 -5.67
CA LEU A 258 -9.31 -23.20 -6.54
C LEU A 258 -8.72 -24.42 -5.83
N THR A 259 -7.60 -24.23 -5.13
CA THR A 259 -6.96 -25.29 -4.35
C THR A 259 -7.90 -25.80 -3.26
N VAL A 260 -8.50 -24.89 -2.49
CA VAL A 260 -9.45 -25.20 -1.41
C VAL A 260 -10.66 -25.96 -1.95
N ALA A 261 -11.15 -25.62 -3.14
CA ALA A 261 -12.31 -26.28 -3.75
C ALA A 261 -12.05 -27.77 -4.00
N PHE A 262 -10.85 -28.11 -4.48
CA PHE A 262 -10.42 -29.49 -4.77
C PHE A 262 -9.87 -30.25 -3.56
N THR A 263 -9.66 -29.61 -2.42
CA THR A 263 -9.22 -30.29 -1.19
C THR A 263 -10.28 -31.29 -0.69
N LYS A 264 -9.91 -32.56 -0.60
CA LYS A 264 -10.77 -33.63 -0.06
C LYS A 264 -10.47 -33.90 1.43
N PRO A 265 -11.48 -34.31 2.23
CA PRO A 265 -11.23 -34.78 3.60
C PRO A 265 -10.17 -35.88 3.68
N ALA A 266 -10.12 -36.79 2.69
CA ALA A 266 -9.10 -37.82 2.58
C ALA A 266 -7.67 -37.26 2.51
N TYR A 267 -7.46 -36.10 1.86
CA TYR A 267 -6.12 -35.48 1.79
C TYR A 267 -5.68 -34.99 3.16
N ILE A 268 -6.62 -34.40 3.92
CA ILE A 268 -6.40 -33.96 5.29
C ILE A 268 -6.13 -35.16 6.20
N GLN A 269 -6.92 -36.24 6.08
CA GLN A 269 -6.74 -37.47 6.85
C GLN A 269 -5.37 -38.11 6.58
N TYR A 270 -4.95 -38.15 5.31
CA TYR A 270 -3.61 -38.61 4.92
C TYR A 270 -2.52 -37.79 5.61
N LEU A 271 -2.58 -36.46 5.51
CA LEU A 271 -1.57 -35.57 6.07
C LEU A 271 -1.56 -35.56 7.61
N ASN A 272 -2.71 -35.80 8.26
CA ASN A 272 -2.81 -35.92 9.72
C ASN A 272 -2.19 -37.21 10.25
N ASN A 273 -2.26 -38.30 9.49
CA ASN A 273 -2.00 -39.66 9.99
C ASN A 273 -0.86 -40.37 9.26
N LEU A 274 0.12 -39.63 8.74
CA LEU A 274 1.23 -40.20 7.97
C LEU A 274 1.99 -41.32 8.73
N ASN A 275 2.10 -41.27 10.06
CA ASN A 275 2.74 -42.35 10.83
C ASN A 275 1.92 -43.62 10.98
N ALA A 276 0.60 -43.53 10.90
CA ALA A 276 -0.23 -44.73 11.02
C ALA A 276 0.08 -45.72 9.88
N LYS A 277 0.66 -45.24 8.77
CA LYS A 277 1.06 -46.03 7.60
C LYS A 277 2.00 -47.19 7.92
N GLU A 278 2.92 -47.03 8.87
CA GLU A 278 3.91 -48.08 9.19
C GLU A 278 3.37 -49.10 10.20
N LYS A 279 2.23 -48.81 10.83
CA LYS A 279 1.57 -49.71 11.77
C LYS A 279 0.62 -50.65 11.01
N ASN A 280 0.64 -51.94 11.33
CA ASN A 280 -0.35 -52.93 10.84
C ASN A 280 -1.72 -52.77 11.53
N SER A 281 -2.19 -51.52 11.68
CA SER A 281 -3.49 -51.18 12.25
C SER A 281 -4.50 -50.89 11.15
N GLU A 282 -5.80 -50.92 11.49
CA GLU A 282 -6.90 -50.54 10.59
C GLU A 282 -6.68 -49.13 10.00
N ASN A 283 -6.35 -48.16 10.85
CA ASN A 283 -5.95 -46.82 10.43
C ASN A 283 -4.78 -46.83 9.42
N GLY A 284 -3.78 -47.71 9.61
CA GLY A 284 -2.66 -47.84 8.68
C GLY A 284 -3.07 -48.35 7.30
N ARG A 285 -4.01 -49.30 7.25
CA ARG A 285 -4.59 -49.81 5.99
C ARG A 285 -5.37 -48.73 5.25
N GLU A 286 -6.17 -47.94 5.97
CA GLU A 286 -6.89 -46.79 5.37
C GLU A 286 -5.92 -45.78 4.75
N ILE A 287 -4.86 -45.40 5.46
CA ILE A 287 -3.87 -44.43 4.95
C ILE A 287 -3.14 -44.98 3.71
N LYS A 288 -2.79 -46.28 3.69
CA LYS A 288 -2.22 -46.93 2.49
C LYS A 288 -3.20 -46.91 1.32
N GLY A 289 -4.49 -47.13 1.57
CA GLY A 289 -5.55 -47.04 0.56
C GLY A 289 -5.70 -45.63 -0.01
N ILE A 290 -5.73 -44.61 0.85
CA ILE A 290 -5.75 -43.19 0.44
C ILE A 290 -4.50 -42.87 -0.39
N GLU A 291 -3.33 -43.35 0.02
CA GLU A 291 -2.08 -43.15 -0.69
C GLU A 291 -2.12 -43.72 -2.12
N GLY A 292 -2.46 -45.00 -2.28
CA GLY A 292 -2.53 -45.64 -3.60
C GLY A 292 -3.56 -44.96 -4.52
N LYS A 293 -4.68 -44.50 -3.94
CA LYS A 293 -5.74 -43.85 -4.70
C LYS A 293 -5.34 -42.45 -5.17
N TYR A 294 -4.79 -41.62 -4.28
CA TYR A 294 -4.66 -40.17 -4.52
C TYR A 294 -3.24 -39.65 -4.69
N LEU A 295 -2.20 -40.46 -4.45
CA LEU A 295 -0.81 -40.04 -4.60
C LEU A 295 -0.08 -40.87 -5.66
N GLU A 296 0.94 -40.27 -6.24
CA GLU A 296 1.86 -40.90 -7.19
C GLU A 296 3.30 -40.52 -6.85
N LYS A 297 4.27 -41.27 -7.41
CA LYS A 297 5.70 -40.97 -7.24
C LYS A 297 6.18 -40.11 -8.40
N THR A 298 6.92 -39.07 -8.09
CA THR A 298 7.58 -38.19 -9.05
C THR A 298 9.08 -38.16 -8.74
N THR A 299 9.90 -38.24 -9.78
CA THR A 299 11.36 -38.14 -9.66
C THR A 299 11.76 -36.70 -9.35
N THR A 300 12.71 -36.55 -8.44
CA THR A 300 13.32 -35.29 -8.01
C THR A 300 14.83 -35.47 -7.99
N ASP A 301 15.59 -34.37 -7.96
CA ASP A 301 17.06 -34.40 -7.89
C ASP A 301 17.58 -35.22 -6.68
N ASP A 302 16.79 -35.31 -5.61
CA ASP A 302 17.10 -36.05 -4.38
C ASP A 302 16.46 -37.47 -4.30
N GLY A 303 15.92 -37.99 -5.41
CA GLY A 303 15.28 -39.32 -5.48
C GLY A 303 13.81 -39.27 -5.92
N TYR A 304 12.90 -39.82 -5.11
CA TYR A 304 11.46 -39.81 -5.44
C TYR A 304 10.64 -39.10 -4.36
N LYS A 305 9.79 -38.17 -4.77
CA LYS A 305 8.79 -37.52 -3.91
C LYS A 305 7.40 -38.08 -4.22
N ARG A 306 6.59 -38.29 -3.18
CA ARG A 306 5.15 -38.54 -3.37
C ARG A 306 4.39 -37.24 -3.49
N VAL A 307 3.59 -37.11 -4.54
CA VAL A 307 2.76 -35.93 -4.81
C VAL A 307 1.30 -36.34 -4.95
N PHE A 308 0.38 -35.44 -4.60
CA PHE A 308 -1.03 -35.66 -4.87
C PHE A 308 -1.29 -35.63 -6.37
N LYS A 309 -1.99 -36.64 -6.88
CA LYS A 309 -2.46 -36.70 -8.26
C LYS A 309 -3.27 -35.44 -8.58
N SER A 310 -3.15 -34.99 -9.82
CA SER A 310 -3.97 -33.91 -10.35
C SER A 310 -5.46 -34.22 -10.14
N PRO A 311 -6.28 -33.26 -9.68
CA PRO A 311 -7.69 -33.52 -9.39
C PRO A 311 -8.52 -33.75 -10.66
N ILE A 312 -8.07 -33.21 -11.81
CA ILE A 312 -8.68 -33.35 -13.13
C ILE A 312 -7.59 -33.46 -14.22
N LEU A 313 -7.97 -33.94 -15.40
CA LEU A 313 -7.10 -33.95 -16.58
C LEU A 313 -6.71 -32.52 -16.97
N ASN A 314 -5.44 -32.30 -17.34
CA ASN A 314 -4.93 -30.99 -17.78
C ASN A 314 -5.20 -29.85 -16.76
N PHE A 315 -5.19 -30.16 -15.46
CA PHE A 315 -5.57 -29.20 -14.42
C PHE A 315 -4.77 -27.90 -14.47
N ARG A 316 -3.46 -27.96 -14.72
CA ARG A 316 -2.62 -26.75 -14.84
C ARG A 316 -3.02 -25.87 -16.01
N THR A 317 -3.32 -26.46 -17.16
CA THR A 317 -3.78 -25.75 -18.35
C THR A 317 -5.12 -25.07 -18.10
N GLN A 318 -6.10 -25.80 -17.53
CA GLN A 318 -7.40 -25.24 -17.19
C GLN A 318 -7.30 -24.15 -16.12
N ALA A 319 -6.47 -24.38 -15.08
CA ALA A 319 -6.23 -23.37 -14.05
C ALA A 319 -5.63 -22.10 -14.64
N ARG A 320 -4.65 -22.23 -15.56
CA ARG A 320 -4.05 -21.10 -16.27
C ARG A 320 -5.09 -20.31 -17.05
N GLU A 321 -5.87 -20.99 -17.88
CA GLU A 321 -6.90 -20.37 -18.72
C GLU A 321 -7.93 -19.61 -17.88
N HIS A 322 -8.43 -20.21 -16.81
CA HIS A 322 -9.38 -19.53 -15.93
C HIS A 322 -8.75 -18.35 -15.19
N LEU A 323 -7.50 -18.47 -14.71
CA LEU A 323 -6.79 -17.37 -14.03
C LEU A 323 -6.50 -16.20 -14.97
N GLU A 324 -6.24 -16.44 -16.26
CA GLU A 324 -6.07 -15.37 -17.27
C GLU A 324 -7.35 -14.53 -17.44
N ASN A 325 -8.51 -15.13 -17.24
CA ASN A 325 -9.82 -14.49 -17.39
C ASN A 325 -10.37 -13.85 -16.09
N VAL A 326 -9.66 -13.97 -14.96
CA VAL A 326 -10.10 -13.36 -13.70
C VAL A 326 -9.89 -11.85 -13.73
N LEU A 327 -10.97 -11.10 -13.51
CA LEU A 327 -10.92 -9.66 -13.23
C LEU A 327 -11.07 -9.42 -11.72
N ILE A 328 -10.13 -8.69 -11.13
CA ILE A 328 -10.13 -8.40 -9.70
C ILE A 328 -11.10 -7.26 -9.42
N SER A 329 -12.00 -7.50 -8.46
CA SER A 329 -13.01 -6.53 -8.04
C SER A 329 -12.67 -5.94 -6.67
N PHE A 330 -12.68 -4.62 -6.62
CA PHE A 330 -12.47 -3.79 -5.44
C PHE A 330 -13.74 -3.00 -5.21
N LYS A 331 -14.24 -3.02 -3.99
CA LYS A 331 -15.45 -2.29 -3.62
C LYS A 331 -15.19 -0.78 -3.65
N ALA A 332 -15.85 -0.07 -4.56
CA ALA A 332 -15.92 1.38 -4.52
C ALA A 332 -16.89 1.85 -3.42
N LYS A 333 -16.52 2.89 -2.67
CA LYS A 333 -17.34 3.45 -1.60
C LYS A 333 -18.24 4.56 -2.18
N ASN A 334 -19.51 4.23 -2.45
CA ASN A 334 -20.45 5.18 -3.09
C ASN A 334 -21.29 5.97 -2.08
N LYS A 335 -21.40 5.50 -0.83
CA LYS A 335 -22.24 6.15 0.19
C LYS A 335 -21.48 7.29 0.86
N VAL A 336 -21.99 8.51 0.70
CA VAL A 336 -21.44 9.74 1.31
C VAL A 336 -21.82 9.84 2.80
N VAL A 337 -23.09 9.58 3.13
CA VAL A 337 -23.62 9.62 4.51
C VAL A 337 -24.39 8.35 4.87
N THR A 338 -24.49 8.07 6.16
CA THR A 338 -25.44 7.10 6.73
C THR A 338 -26.52 7.83 7.51
N LYS A 339 -27.79 7.46 7.31
CA LYS A 339 -28.92 7.91 8.14
C LYS A 339 -28.89 7.17 9.48
N ASN A 340 -28.62 7.89 10.56
CA ASN A 340 -28.66 7.39 11.93
C ASN A 340 -29.83 8.02 12.70
N LYS A 341 -30.29 7.35 13.76
CA LYS A 341 -31.29 7.89 14.68
C LYS A 341 -30.63 8.19 16.02
N ASN A 342 -30.45 9.47 16.32
CA ASN A 342 -30.00 9.92 17.63
C ASN A 342 -31.22 10.06 18.56
N LYS A 343 -31.13 9.49 19.75
CA LYS A 343 -32.18 9.58 20.77
C LYS A 343 -31.66 10.38 21.95
N THR A 344 -32.27 11.54 22.20
CA THR A 344 -31.98 12.36 23.38
C THR A 344 -33.11 12.19 24.39
N LYS A 345 -32.77 11.77 25.62
CA LYS A 345 -33.75 11.61 26.69
C LYS A 345 -34.26 12.98 27.13
N LEU A 346 -35.58 13.15 27.18
CA LEU A 346 -36.24 14.33 27.72
C LEU A 346 -36.73 14.04 29.15
N LYS A 347 -37.19 15.08 29.85
CA LYS A 347 -37.80 14.94 31.18
C LYS A 347 -39.05 14.04 31.06
N GLY A 348 -39.18 13.07 31.97
CA GLY A 348 -40.24 12.05 31.97
C GLY A 348 -39.71 10.63 31.73
N LYS A 349 -40.47 9.63 32.17
CA LYS A 349 -40.16 8.21 31.92
C LYS A 349 -40.40 7.90 30.44
N ASP A 350 -39.44 7.22 29.80
CA ASP A 350 -39.50 6.79 28.40
C ASP A 350 -39.77 7.90 27.35
N ASN A 351 -39.49 9.16 27.69
CA ASN A 351 -39.63 10.30 26.80
C ASN A 351 -38.32 10.56 26.04
N TYR A 352 -38.31 10.34 24.73
CA TYR A 352 -37.12 10.52 23.88
C TYR A 352 -37.43 11.39 22.67
N LYS A 353 -36.61 12.41 22.45
CA LYS A 353 -36.54 13.12 21.16
C LYS A 353 -35.70 12.30 20.20
N VAL A 354 -36.33 11.75 19.16
CA VAL A 354 -35.62 11.05 18.08
C VAL A 354 -35.32 12.04 16.96
N GLN A 355 -34.04 12.20 16.64
CA GLN A 355 -33.58 13.01 15.51
C GLN A 355 -32.90 12.10 14.49
N ILE A 356 -33.32 12.21 13.23
CA ILE A 356 -32.57 11.61 12.13
C ILE A 356 -31.36 12.50 11.87
N THR A 357 -30.17 11.91 11.94
CA THR A 357 -28.90 12.60 11.71
C THR A 357 -28.15 11.92 10.59
N LEU A 358 -27.63 12.70 9.66
CA LEU A 358 -26.77 12.23 8.58
C LEU A 358 -25.32 12.21 9.09
N THR A 359 -24.74 11.01 9.18
CA THR A 359 -23.34 10.86 9.60
C THR A 359 -22.45 10.65 8.38
N PRO A 360 -21.46 11.54 8.14
CA PRO A 360 -20.47 11.37 7.08
C PRO A 360 -19.71 10.05 7.17
N ARG A 361 -19.35 9.47 6.01
CA ARG A 361 -18.65 8.17 5.92
C ARG A 361 -17.13 8.29 5.80
N GLY A 362 -16.58 9.47 6.06
CA GLY A 362 -15.15 9.75 6.05
C GLY A 362 -14.84 11.12 6.65
N GLN A 363 -13.54 11.40 6.78
CA GLN A 363 -13.04 12.69 7.24
C GLN A 363 -13.40 13.78 6.23
N LEU A 364 -14.05 14.85 6.70
CA LEU A 364 -14.49 15.98 5.89
C LEU A 364 -13.34 16.94 5.57
N HIS A 365 -12.50 17.22 6.57
CA HIS A 365 -11.35 18.09 6.46
C HIS A 365 -10.24 17.64 7.40
N LYS A 366 -9.02 18.11 7.14
CA LYS A 366 -7.88 17.95 8.05
C LYS A 366 -8.15 18.66 9.36
N GLU A 367 -7.55 18.16 10.43
CA GLU A 367 -7.71 18.69 11.79
C GLU A 367 -7.07 20.06 11.98
N THR A 368 -6.08 20.40 11.15
CA THR A 368 -5.39 21.69 11.21
C THR A 368 -6.31 22.83 10.75
N VAL A 369 -6.53 23.78 11.64
CA VAL A 369 -7.21 25.05 11.36
C VAL A 369 -6.17 26.12 11.02
N TYR A 370 -6.44 26.87 9.97
CA TYR A 370 -5.62 27.95 9.45
C TYR A 370 -6.32 29.29 9.71
N GLY A 371 -5.53 30.33 10.01
CA GLY A 371 -5.98 31.71 9.87
C GLY A 371 -5.87 32.16 8.42
N LYS A 372 -6.44 33.31 8.08
CA LYS A 372 -6.35 33.90 6.73
C LYS A 372 -5.81 35.32 6.83
N ILE A 373 -4.81 35.64 6.04
CA ILE A 373 -4.27 36.99 5.88
C ILE A 373 -4.23 37.35 4.40
N LYS A 374 -4.12 38.65 4.10
CA LYS A 374 -3.79 39.11 2.75
C LYS A 374 -2.30 39.43 2.69
N THR A 375 -1.57 38.77 1.80
CA THR A 375 -0.15 39.03 1.59
C THR A 375 0.05 39.74 0.26
N LEU A 376 1.03 40.64 0.24
CA LEU A 376 1.40 41.35 -0.99
C LEU A 376 2.28 40.43 -1.84
N LYS A 377 1.81 40.11 -3.04
CA LYS A 377 2.55 39.30 -4.00
C LYS A 377 2.97 40.15 -5.17
N VAL A 378 4.27 40.13 -5.44
CA VAL A 378 4.86 40.79 -6.60
C VAL A 378 5.03 39.76 -7.71
N SER A 379 4.52 40.08 -8.89
CA SER A 379 4.70 39.25 -10.09
C SER A 379 5.03 40.12 -11.30
N GLU A 380 5.69 39.54 -12.30
CA GLU A 380 5.96 40.21 -13.57
C GLU A 380 4.88 39.88 -14.57
N GLU A 381 4.33 40.92 -15.19
CA GLU A 381 3.29 40.78 -16.21
C GLU A 381 3.69 41.49 -17.49
N LYS A 382 3.40 40.86 -18.63
CA LYS A 382 3.60 41.45 -19.96
C LYS A 382 2.57 42.55 -20.17
N ILE A 383 3.01 43.65 -20.76
CA ILE A 383 2.11 44.74 -21.15
C ILE A 383 1.42 44.32 -22.45
N ASP A 384 0.11 44.08 -22.36
CA ASP A 384 -0.73 43.70 -23.49
C ASP A 384 -2.14 44.32 -23.35
N GLY A 385 -3.06 43.89 -24.21
CA GLY A 385 -4.44 44.38 -24.21
C GLY A 385 -5.26 44.09 -22.94
N LYS A 386 -4.70 43.39 -21.93
CA LYS A 386 -5.32 43.14 -20.62
C LYS A 386 -4.88 44.16 -19.55
N MET A 387 -3.99 45.09 -19.90
CA MET A 387 -3.45 46.09 -18.98
C MET A 387 -4.42 47.27 -18.79
N THR A 388 -5.57 47.02 -18.17
CA THR A 388 -6.62 48.03 -17.88
C THR A 388 -6.14 49.04 -16.82
N ILE A 389 -6.89 50.14 -16.62
CA ILE A 389 -6.59 51.14 -15.56
C ILE A 389 -6.43 50.48 -14.20
N GLU A 390 -7.36 49.60 -13.83
CA GLU A 390 -7.33 48.85 -12.58
C GLU A 390 -6.03 48.06 -12.43
N LYS A 391 -5.57 47.44 -13.52
CA LYS A 391 -4.34 46.67 -13.55
C LYS A 391 -3.08 47.53 -13.50
N VAL A 392 -3.04 48.63 -14.24
CA VAL A 392 -1.95 49.61 -14.17
C VAL A 392 -1.82 50.19 -12.77
N ASN A 393 -2.93 50.38 -12.06
CA ASN A 393 -2.91 50.87 -10.68
C ASN A 393 -2.16 49.96 -9.70
N THR A 394 -1.98 48.69 -10.05
CA THR A 394 -1.21 47.70 -9.29
C THR A 394 0.29 47.69 -9.61
N VAL A 395 0.79 48.49 -10.56
CA VAL A 395 2.21 48.53 -10.92
C VAL A 395 3.05 49.09 -9.76
N CYS A 396 4.13 48.40 -9.40
CA CYS A 396 4.97 48.74 -8.24
C CYS A 396 5.78 50.03 -8.43
N ASN A 397 6.25 50.31 -9.65
CA ASN A 397 7.07 51.49 -9.93
C ASN A 397 6.16 52.69 -10.28
N PRO A 398 6.20 53.79 -9.50
CA PRO A 398 5.33 54.96 -9.73
C PRO A 398 5.51 55.60 -11.10
N VAL A 399 6.74 55.69 -11.61
CA VAL A 399 7.06 56.26 -12.92
C VAL A 399 6.45 55.41 -14.03
N PHE A 400 6.55 54.08 -13.89
CA PHE A 400 5.99 53.15 -14.86
C PHE A 400 4.47 53.18 -14.87
N LYS A 401 3.87 53.27 -13.69
CA LYS A 401 2.42 53.44 -13.53
C LYS A 401 1.93 54.71 -14.22
N GLU A 402 2.60 55.84 -14.03
CA GLU A 402 2.20 57.12 -14.62
C GLU A 402 2.28 57.10 -16.15
N LEU A 403 3.40 56.59 -16.72
CA LEU A 403 3.57 56.48 -18.18
C LEU A 403 2.51 55.58 -18.83
N LEU A 404 2.15 54.47 -18.17
CA LEU A 404 1.09 53.57 -18.65
C LEU A 404 -0.30 54.21 -18.55
N LEU A 405 -0.58 54.99 -17.50
CA LEU A 405 -1.84 55.74 -17.38
C LEU A 405 -1.94 56.85 -18.42
N GLN A 406 -0.86 57.59 -18.69
CA GLN A 406 -0.82 58.60 -19.75
C GLN A 406 -1.06 57.97 -21.13
N ARG A 407 -0.45 56.79 -21.37
CA ARG A 407 -0.69 56.02 -22.59
C ARG A 407 -2.15 55.61 -22.70
N LEU A 408 -2.75 55.04 -21.65
CA LEU A 408 -4.17 54.68 -21.63
C LEU A 408 -5.07 55.88 -21.91
N ALA A 409 -4.81 57.02 -21.26
CA ALA A 409 -5.59 58.24 -21.44
C ALA A 409 -5.56 58.74 -22.89
N LYS A 410 -4.43 58.61 -23.59
CA LYS A 410 -4.30 58.98 -25.01
C LYS A 410 -5.15 58.10 -25.95
N PHE A 411 -5.57 56.91 -25.51
CA PHE A 411 -6.37 55.97 -26.29
C PHE A 411 -7.72 55.68 -25.64
N GLU A 412 -8.36 56.71 -25.07
CA GLU A 412 -9.72 56.63 -24.49
C GLU A 412 -9.83 55.57 -23.38
N ASN A 413 -8.73 55.28 -22.69
CA ASN A 413 -8.62 54.24 -21.66
C ASN A 413 -8.88 52.81 -22.13
N ASP A 414 -8.84 52.55 -23.43
CA ASP A 414 -8.96 51.20 -24.00
C ASP A 414 -7.59 50.51 -24.07
N ALA A 415 -7.38 49.52 -23.20
CA ALA A 415 -6.13 48.77 -23.12
C ALA A 415 -5.79 48.02 -24.42
N LYS A 416 -6.79 47.52 -25.16
CA LYS A 416 -6.54 46.84 -26.45
C LYS A 416 -6.03 47.84 -27.48
N LYS A 417 -6.62 49.04 -27.56
CA LYS A 417 -6.13 50.10 -28.46
C LYS A 417 -4.76 50.65 -28.04
N ALA A 418 -4.51 50.77 -26.73
CA ALA A 418 -3.31 51.40 -26.18
C ALA A 418 -2.03 50.55 -26.27
N PHE A 419 -2.17 49.22 -26.23
CA PHE A 419 -1.04 48.29 -26.06
C PHE A 419 -0.98 47.14 -27.07
N THR A 420 -1.78 47.16 -28.14
CA THR A 420 -1.75 46.11 -29.18
C THR A 420 -1.66 46.69 -30.60
N GLY A 421 -1.43 45.83 -31.59
CA GLY A 421 -1.47 46.21 -33.00
C GLY A 421 -0.35 47.18 -33.39
N LYS A 422 -0.72 48.40 -33.81
CA LYS A 422 0.23 49.48 -34.15
C LYS A 422 0.81 50.18 -32.91
N ASN A 423 0.19 49.98 -31.75
CA ASN A 423 0.54 50.62 -30.48
C ASN A 423 1.23 49.68 -29.50
N ASP A 424 1.55 48.47 -29.94
CA ASP A 424 2.41 47.54 -29.22
C ASP A 424 3.77 48.16 -28.93
N LEU A 425 4.38 47.81 -27.79
CA LEU A 425 5.62 48.41 -27.31
C LEU A 425 6.83 48.15 -28.23
N GLU A 426 6.81 47.10 -29.05
CA GLU A 426 7.84 46.88 -30.07
C GLU A 426 7.77 47.92 -31.20
N LYS A 427 6.55 48.31 -31.59
CA LYS A 427 6.29 49.19 -32.75
C LYS A 427 6.14 50.66 -32.38
N ASN A 428 5.59 50.93 -31.20
CA ASN A 428 5.37 52.27 -30.66
C ASN A 428 5.84 52.32 -29.20
N PRO A 429 7.17 52.37 -28.98
CA PRO A 429 7.75 52.29 -27.65
C PRO A 429 7.41 53.52 -26.79
N ILE A 430 7.20 53.26 -25.50
CA ILE A 430 7.21 54.28 -24.46
C ILE A 430 8.66 54.49 -24.04
N TYR A 431 9.05 55.73 -23.73
CA TYR A 431 10.38 56.05 -23.23
C TYR A 431 10.30 56.54 -21.78
N ILE A 432 11.27 56.14 -20.98
CA ILE A 432 11.31 56.48 -19.54
C ILE A 432 11.94 57.86 -19.33
N ASP A 433 12.84 58.27 -20.22
CA ASP A 433 13.58 59.52 -20.16
C ASP A 433 13.13 60.52 -21.24
N GLN A 434 13.27 61.81 -20.94
CA GLN A 434 12.91 62.88 -21.88
C GLN A 434 13.81 62.91 -23.14
N ALA A 435 15.05 62.42 -23.02
CA ALA A 435 15.99 62.28 -24.14
C ALA A 435 15.68 61.07 -25.05
N LYS A 436 14.66 60.26 -24.72
CA LYS A 436 14.22 59.07 -25.46
C LYS A 436 15.33 58.04 -25.72
N THR A 437 16.24 57.90 -24.77
CA THR A 437 17.37 56.95 -24.84
C THR A 437 17.06 55.61 -24.19
N ILE A 438 16.09 55.56 -23.26
CA ILE A 438 15.74 54.37 -22.48
C ILE A 438 14.30 53.95 -22.80
N LYS A 439 14.17 52.78 -23.43
CA LYS A 439 12.87 52.17 -23.74
C LYS A 439 12.20 51.58 -22.50
N PHE A 440 10.88 51.66 -22.46
CA PHE A 440 10.06 51.04 -21.44
C PHE A 440 10.12 49.50 -21.54
N PRO A 441 10.23 48.77 -20.41
CA PRO A 441 10.34 47.31 -20.45
C PRO A 441 9.03 46.65 -20.91
N GLU A 442 9.11 45.54 -21.64
CA GLU A 442 7.93 44.77 -22.08
C GLU A 442 7.14 44.12 -20.93
N LYS A 443 7.76 44.02 -19.75
CA LYS A 443 7.18 43.47 -18.54
C LYS A 443 7.32 44.45 -17.40
N VAL A 444 6.27 44.55 -16.58
CA VAL A 444 6.25 45.36 -15.36
C VAL A 444 5.97 44.50 -14.14
N LYS A 445 6.55 44.90 -13.00
CA LYS A 445 6.22 44.30 -11.72
C LYS A 445 4.91 44.90 -11.21
N ILE A 446 3.95 44.03 -10.95
CA ILE A 446 2.68 44.38 -10.32
C ILE A 446 2.60 43.79 -8.91
N GLN A 447 1.91 44.49 -8.03
CA GLN A 447 1.62 44.09 -6.66
C GLN A 447 0.13 43.81 -6.50
N THR A 448 -0.21 42.58 -6.15
CA THR A 448 -1.58 42.18 -5.86
C THR A 448 -1.66 41.59 -4.46
N PHE A 449 -2.81 41.75 -3.81
CA PHE A 449 -3.08 41.06 -2.56
C PHE A 449 -3.66 39.69 -2.87
N GLU A 450 -2.98 38.64 -2.41
CA GLU A 450 -3.51 37.28 -2.43
C GLU A 450 -3.84 36.83 -1.01
N ASP A 451 -4.84 35.96 -0.91
CA ASP A 451 -5.17 35.29 0.33
C ASP A 451 -4.11 34.23 0.65
N ASP A 452 -3.56 34.28 1.86
CA ASP A 452 -2.62 33.28 2.38
C ASP A 452 -3.16 32.68 3.68
N TYR A 453 -3.23 31.35 3.73
CA TYR A 453 -3.72 30.63 4.89
C TYR A 453 -2.57 30.26 5.80
N THR A 454 -2.58 30.78 7.01
CA THR A 454 -1.43 30.73 7.92
C THR A 454 -1.65 29.82 9.11
N ILE A 455 -0.55 29.26 9.61
CA ILE A 455 -0.51 28.48 10.86
C ILE A 455 0.69 28.88 11.69
N ARG A 456 0.59 28.71 13.00
CA ARG A 456 1.75 28.83 13.90
C ARG A 456 2.42 27.47 14.05
N LYS A 457 3.74 27.44 13.85
CA LYS A 457 4.57 26.26 14.06
C LYS A 457 5.67 26.54 15.07
N ASP A 458 6.05 25.52 15.82
CA ASP A 458 7.24 25.52 16.66
C ASP A 458 8.50 25.65 15.80
N ILE A 459 9.55 26.23 16.40
CA ILE A 459 10.87 26.29 15.77
C ILE A 459 11.55 24.94 15.96
N THR A 460 11.69 24.20 14.88
CA THR A 460 12.29 22.87 14.83
C THR A 460 13.25 22.76 13.63
N PRO A 461 14.15 21.77 13.59
CA PRO A 461 15.09 21.60 12.49
C PRO A 461 14.45 21.43 11.09
N ASP A 462 13.19 20.98 11.03
CA ASP A 462 12.40 20.81 9.79
C ASP A 462 11.62 22.06 9.37
N LEU A 463 11.73 23.16 10.14
CA LEU A 463 11.06 24.41 9.84
C LEU A 463 11.57 25.03 8.54
N LYS A 464 10.64 25.37 7.65
CA LYS A 464 10.93 26.04 6.37
C LYS A 464 10.93 27.56 6.54
N LEU A 465 12.13 28.14 6.65
CA LEU A 465 12.32 29.59 6.88
C LEU A 465 11.76 30.44 5.74
N ASP A 466 11.76 29.94 4.50
CA ASP A 466 11.21 30.62 3.33
C ASP A 466 9.71 30.92 3.46
N LYS A 467 8.98 30.11 4.24
CA LYS A 467 7.54 30.24 4.44
C LYS A 467 7.13 31.15 5.58
N ILE A 468 8.08 31.69 6.35
CA ILE A 468 7.78 32.56 7.48
C ILE A 468 7.21 33.89 6.98
N ILE A 469 6.07 34.28 7.53
CA ILE A 469 5.35 35.50 7.13
C ILE A 469 6.07 36.76 7.63
N ASP A 470 6.50 36.74 8.89
CA ASP A 470 7.20 37.87 9.50
C ASP A 470 8.65 37.93 9.03
N ILE A 471 8.97 38.96 8.23
CA ILE A 471 10.29 39.15 7.62
C ILE A 471 11.37 39.41 8.69
N GLY A 472 11.03 40.08 9.79
CA GLY A 472 11.97 40.35 10.88
C GLY A 472 12.36 39.08 11.61
N VAL A 473 11.37 38.28 11.99
CA VAL A 473 11.58 36.96 12.60
C VAL A 473 12.33 36.03 11.65
N LYS A 474 12.01 36.06 10.35
CA LYS A 474 12.72 35.27 9.33
C LYS A 474 14.21 35.62 9.32
N ARG A 475 14.57 36.91 9.30
CA ARG A 475 15.98 37.35 9.34
C ARG A 475 16.71 36.89 10.62
N ILE A 476 16.05 36.95 11.78
CA ILE A 476 16.62 36.48 13.05
C ILE A 476 16.94 34.97 12.95
N LEU A 477 16.02 34.18 12.41
CA LEU A 477 16.21 32.73 12.27
C LEU A 477 17.25 32.37 11.20
N GLU A 478 17.34 33.12 10.10
CA GLU A 478 18.39 32.96 9.09
C GLU A 478 19.77 33.28 9.67
N ALA A 479 19.91 34.38 10.42
CA ALA A 479 21.14 34.74 11.10
C ALA A 479 21.56 33.66 12.12
N ARG A 480 20.59 33.13 12.88
CA ARG A 480 20.81 32.01 13.79
C ARG A 480 21.29 30.76 13.05
N LEU A 481 20.69 30.43 11.90
CA LEU A 481 21.09 29.29 11.11
C LEU A 481 22.53 29.45 10.57
N ILE A 482 22.89 30.66 10.11
CA ILE A 482 24.25 30.99 9.67
C ILE A 482 25.26 30.83 10.82
N ALA A 483 24.94 31.31 12.03
CA ALA A 483 25.81 31.19 13.20
C ALA A 483 26.12 29.72 13.58
N TYR A 484 25.31 28.76 13.12
CA TYR A 484 25.50 27.33 13.32
C TYR A 484 25.93 26.61 12.04
N ASN A 485 26.65 27.30 11.15
CA ASN A 485 27.18 26.76 9.89
C ASN A 485 26.10 26.16 8.98
N ASN A 486 24.91 26.76 8.97
CA ASN A 486 23.74 26.27 8.23
C ASN A 486 23.30 24.85 8.58
N ASP A 487 23.48 24.43 9.84
CA ASP A 487 23.00 23.14 10.36
C ASP A 487 21.73 23.33 11.24
N PRO A 488 20.52 23.09 10.71
CA PRO A 488 19.27 23.25 11.47
C PRO A 488 19.18 22.34 12.70
N LYS A 489 19.84 21.17 12.68
CA LYS A 489 19.82 20.23 13.81
C LYS A 489 20.62 20.72 15.01
N LYS A 490 21.48 21.72 14.82
CA LYS A 490 22.19 22.41 15.89
C LYS A 490 21.56 23.78 16.20
N ALA A 491 21.12 24.50 15.17
CA ALA A 491 20.60 25.86 15.32
C ALA A 491 19.26 25.93 16.08
N PHE A 492 18.42 24.89 15.93
CA PHE A 492 17.02 24.87 16.37
C PHE A 492 16.71 23.73 17.36
N VAL A 493 17.68 23.38 18.20
CA VAL A 493 17.52 22.43 19.32
C VAL A 493 17.83 23.13 20.65
N ASP A 494 17.38 22.55 21.76
CA ASP A 494 17.62 23.05 23.13
C ASP A 494 17.23 24.52 23.36
N LEU A 495 16.13 24.97 22.75
CA LEU A 495 15.65 26.36 22.81
C LEU A 495 15.27 26.83 24.22
N ASP A 496 15.06 25.91 25.17
CA ASP A 496 14.85 26.26 26.59
C ASP A 496 16.15 26.73 27.26
N LYS A 497 17.30 26.18 26.85
CA LYS A 497 18.63 26.56 27.37
C LYS A 497 19.30 27.64 26.53
N ASN A 498 18.99 27.69 25.25
CA ASN A 498 19.56 28.64 24.30
C ASN A 498 18.44 29.29 23.47
N PRO A 499 17.67 30.21 24.08
CA PRO A 499 16.50 30.81 23.45
C PRO A 499 16.87 31.66 22.24
N ILE A 500 15.93 31.76 21.30
CA ILE A 500 16.01 32.70 20.18
C ILE A 500 15.20 33.92 20.56
N TRP A 501 15.85 35.06 20.71
CA TRP A 501 15.21 36.28 21.21
C TRP A 501 14.60 37.11 20.10
N LEU A 502 13.35 37.56 20.29
CA LEU A 502 12.79 38.68 19.55
C LEU A 502 13.25 40.01 20.18
N ASN A 503 13.25 40.03 21.51
CA ASN A 503 13.77 41.13 22.31
C ASN A 503 14.35 40.55 23.61
N GLU A 504 15.67 40.45 23.66
CA GLU A 504 16.41 39.86 24.78
C GLU A 504 16.28 40.72 26.06
N ALA A 505 16.37 42.05 25.93
CA ALA A 505 16.24 42.97 27.06
C ALA A 505 14.88 42.87 27.78
N LYS A 506 13.82 42.50 27.06
CA LYS A 506 12.47 42.28 27.61
C LYS A 506 12.17 40.81 27.91
N GLY A 507 13.13 39.90 27.71
CA GLY A 507 12.93 38.46 27.89
C GLY A 507 11.90 37.84 26.94
N ILE A 508 11.69 38.43 25.76
CA ILE A 508 10.69 37.96 24.79
C ILE A 508 11.36 36.99 23.81
N ALA A 509 11.22 35.70 24.08
CA ALA A 509 11.72 34.62 23.22
C ALA A 509 10.70 34.22 22.14
N ILE A 510 11.21 33.87 20.95
CA ILE A 510 10.44 33.31 19.85
C ILE A 510 10.35 31.80 20.06
N LYS A 511 9.13 31.32 20.34
CA LYS A 511 8.84 29.87 20.47
C LYS A 511 8.16 29.31 19.22
N LYS A 512 7.25 30.10 18.66
CA LYS A 512 6.43 29.73 17.50
C LYS A 512 6.38 30.86 16.48
N VAL A 513 6.52 30.52 15.22
CA VAL A 513 6.45 31.45 14.09
C VAL A 513 5.21 31.19 13.24
N THR A 514 4.67 32.25 12.64
CA THR A 514 3.58 32.14 11.67
C THR A 514 4.16 31.85 10.30
N ILE A 515 3.68 30.79 9.66
CA ILE A 515 4.10 30.39 8.32
C ILE A 515 2.91 30.32 7.36
N SER A 516 3.20 30.51 6.08
CA SER A 516 2.27 30.19 4.99
C SER A 516 2.00 28.68 4.95
N GLY A 517 0.72 28.34 4.91
CA GLY A 517 0.17 27.00 5.05
C GLY A 517 -0.28 26.41 3.72
N VAL A 518 -1.58 26.09 3.63
CA VAL A 518 -2.22 25.54 2.43
C VAL A 518 -2.62 26.68 1.47
N LYS A 519 -2.69 26.39 0.17
CA LYS A 519 -3.16 27.39 -0.81
C LYS A 519 -4.69 27.50 -0.88
N ASN A 520 -5.37 26.38 -0.68
CA ASN A 520 -6.83 26.29 -0.75
C ASN A 520 -7.37 25.78 0.59
N ALA A 521 -8.31 26.51 1.18
CA ALA A 521 -8.98 26.14 2.41
C ALA A 521 -10.44 26.62 2.38
N GLU A 522 -11.30 25.87 3.03
CA GLU A 522 -12.73 26.17 3.19
C GLU A 522 -12.97 26.87 4.52
N ALA A 523 -13.88 27.83 4.55
CA ALA A 523 -14.29 28.47 5.80
C ALA A 523 -15.08 27.48 6.67
N LEU A 524 -14.66 27.34 7.93
CA LEU A 524 -15.30 26.45 8.91
C LEU A 524 -16.24 27.22 9.84
N HIS A 525 -15.77 28.36 10.37
CA HIS A 525 -16.53 29.17 11.33
C HIS A 525 -16.59 30.64 10.94
N SER A 526 -17.69 31.27 11.34
CA SER A 526 -17.85 32.72 11.29
C SER A 526 -17.40 33.38 12.59
N LYS A 527 -16.85 34.59 12.48
CA LYS A 527 -16.37 35.42 13.57
C LYS A 527 -17.52 35.76 14.51
N LYS A 528 -17.24 35.66 15.82
CA LYS A 528 -18.18 36.00 16.89
C LYS A 528 -17.54 36.93 17.91
N ASP A 529 -18.36 37.75 18.55
CA ASP A 529 -17.95 38.56 19.71
C ASP A 529 -17.81 37.70 20.97
N HIS A 530 -17.44 38.32 22.10
CA HIS A 530 -17.29 37.63 23.38
C HIS A 530 -18.63 37.12 23.97
N LEU A 531 -19.76 37.54 23.43
CA LEU A 531 -21.11 37.08 23.80
C LEU A 531 -21.62 35.96 22.88
N GLY A 532 -20.90 35.65 21.79
CA GLY A 532 -21.25 34.64 20.80
C GLY A 532 -22.09 35.14 19.63
N ASN A 533 -22.32 36.46 19.51
CA ASN A 533 -23.03 37.07 18.39
C ASN A 533 -22.14 37.18 17.16
N LEU A 534 -22.70 37.07 15.96
CA LEU A 534 -21.96 37.17 14.71
C LEU A 534 -21.42 38.58 14.48
N ILE A 535 -20.14 38.69 14.13
CA ILE A 535 -19.54 39.94 13.68
C ILE A 535 -19.68 40.02 12.15
N LEU A 536 -20.42 41.02 11.68
CA LEU A 536 -20.68 41.26 10.26
C LEU A 536 -19.69 42.26 9.68
N ASP A 537 -19.44 42.20 8.37
CA ASP A 537 -18.69 43.22 7.66
C ASP A 537 -19.53 44.47 7.36
N THR A 538 -18.94 45.46 6.67
CA THR A 538 -19.62 46.72 6.30
C THR A 538 -20.85 46.50 5.41
N ASN A 539 -20.96 45.34 4.76
CA ASN A 539 -22.06 44.98 3.87
C ASN A 539 -23.08 44.05 4.56
N GLY A 540 -22.94 43.81 5.87
CA GLY A 540 -23.82 42.93 6.64
C GLY A 540 -23.54 41.43 6.45
N ASN A 541 -22.44 41.05 5.80
CA ASN A 541 -22.11 39.64 5.57
C ASN A 541 -21.30 39.05 6.74
N LYS A 542 -21.44 37.74 6.95
CA LYS A 542 -20.69 37.01 7.97
C LYS A 542 -19.21 36.94 7.58
N GLN A 543 -18.33 37.24 8.52
CA GLN A 543 -16.88 37.15 8.32
C GLN A 543 -16.37 35.76 8.73
N ALA A 544 -15.64 35.07 7.85
CA ALA A 544 -14.99 33.80 8.20
C ALA A 544 -13.72 34.03 9.05
N VAL A 545 -13.45 33.17 10.03
CA VAL A 545 -12.27 33.28 10.92
C VAL A 545 -11.37 32.04 10.88
N ASP A 546 -11.98 30.86 10.76
CA ASP A 546 -11.28 29.58 10.78
C ASP A 546 -11.37 28.92 9.40
N PHE A 547 -10.25 28.44 8.88
CA PHE A 547 -10.17 27.81 7.56
C PHE A 547 -9.55 26.43 7.64
N VAL A 548 -10.03 25.48 6.84
CA VAL A 548 -9.58 24.08 6.87
C VAL A 548 -9.32 23.56 5.47
N SER A 549 -8.30 22.70 5.35
CA SER A 549 -8.08 21.96 4.10
C SER A 549 -8.96 20.72 4.09
N THR A 550 -9.83 20.57 3.08
CA THR A 550 -10.73 19.41 2.95
C THR A 550 -9.96 18.10 2.82
N GLY A 551 -8.84 18.11 2.09
CA GLY A 551 -7.83 17.03 2.02
C GLY A 551 -8.28 15.71 1.37
N ASN A 552 -9.57 15.39 1.38
CA ASN A 552 -10.15 14.15 0.92
C ASN A 552 -11.09 14.38 -0.27
N ASN A 553 -10.66 13.98 -1.46
CA ASN A 553 -11.46 14.10 -2.68
C ASN A 553 -12.40 12.90 -2.80
N HIS A 554 -13.71 13.16 -2.91
CA HIS A 554 -14.71 12.10 -3.07
C HIS A 554 -14.71 11.55 -4.50
N HIS A 555 -14.74 12.44 -5.49
CA HIS A 555 -14.73 12.10 -6.90
C HIS A 555 -14.25 13.30 -7.74
N VAL A 556 -13.97 13.04 -9.01
CA VAL A 556 -13.83 14.07 -10.05
C VAL A 556 -14.85 13.77 -11.14
N ALA A 557 -15.60 14.79 -11.57
CA ALA A 557 -16.47 14.74 -12.73
C ALA A 557 -15.71 15.24 -13.96
N ILE A 558 -15.79 14.50 -15.07
CA ILE A 558 -15.15 14.83 -16.34
C ILE A 558 -16.21 15.22 -17.36
N TYR A 559 -15.95 16.31 -18.06
CA TYR A 559 -16.83 16.87 -19.08
C TYR A 559 -16.06 17.12 -20.37
N ARG A 560 -16.79 17.41 -21.45
CA ARG A 560 -16.26 17.90 -22.73
C ARG A 560 -16.86 19.25 -23.05
N ASP A 561 -16.03 20.25 -23.34
CA ASP A 561 -16.49 21.56 -23.80
C ASP A 561 -16.85 21.57 -25.30
N ALA A 562 -17.33 22.72 -25.80
CA ALA A 562 -17.77 22.88 -27.17
C ALA A 562 -16.63 22.69 -28.18
N GLU A 563 -15.39 22.99 -27.77
CA GLU A 563 -14.17 22.82 -28.56
C GLU A 563 -13.64 21.37 -28.53
N GLY A 564 -14.29 20.47 -27.78
CA GLY A 564 -13.92 19.07 -27.67
C GLY A 564 -12.85 18.77 -26.62
N ASN A 565 -12.40 19.76 -25.85
CA ASN A 565 -11.42 19.57 -24.79
C ASN A 565 -12.08 19.02 -23.53
N LEU A 566 -11.33 18.21 -22.79
CA LEU A 566 -11.79 17.69 -21.51
C LEU A 566 -11.66 18.75 -20.41
N GLN A 567 -12.70 18.87 -19.60
CA GLN A 567 -12.76 19.71 -18.41
C GLN A 567 -13.01 18.85 -17.17
N GLU A 568 -12.62 19.33 -15.99
CA GLU A 568 -12.84 18.62 -14.72
C GLU A 568 -13.49 19.48 -13.65
N GLN A 569 -14.22 18.82 -12.76
CA GLN A 569 -14.65 19.38 -11.49
C GLN A 569 -14.35 18.38 -10.38
N ILE A 570 -13.39 18.71 -9.52
CA ILE A 570 -13.07 17.88 -8.36
C ILE A 570 -13.99 18.25 -7.20
N VAL A 571 -14.57 17.22 -6.56
CA VAL A 571 -15.51 17.39 -5.46
C VAL A 571 -14.94 16.71 -4.22
N SER A 572 -14.76 17.49 -3.16
CA SER A 572 -14.30 16.98 -1.87
C SER A 572 -15.40 16.17 -1.15
N LEU A 573 -15.02 15.34 -0.17
CA LEU A 573 -16.02 14.69 0.67
C LEU A 573 -16.81 15.72 1.50
N TYR A 574 -16.17 16.81 1.91
CA TYR A 574 -16.81 17.95 2.57
C TYR A 574 -17.98 18.48 1.73
N GLU A 575 -17.67 18.83 0.49
CA GLU A 575 -18.64 19.38 -0.46
C GLU A 575 -19.73 18.35 -0.81
N ALA A 576 -19.37 17.09 -1.03
CA ALA A 576 -20.34 16.03 -1.29
C ALA A 576 -21.35 15.87 -0.14
N VAL A 577 -20.91 16.01 1.11
CA VAL A 577 -21.80 15.98 2.29
C VAL A 577 -22.66 17.24 2.36
N ALA A 578 -22.11 18.42 2.08
CA ALA A 578 -22.87 19.67 2.03
C ALA A 578 -24.00 19.58 1.00
N ARG A 579 -23.70 19.14 -0.23
CA ARG A 579 -24.70 18.90 -1.29
C ARG A 579 -25.83 17.98 -0.83
N VAL A 580 -25.50 16.87 -0.15
CA VAL A 580 -26.50 15.95 0.40
C VAL A 580 -27.39 16.60 1.45
N ASN A 581 -26.82 17.43 2.33
CA ASN A 581 -27.58 18.14 3.36
C ASN A 581 -28.51 19.20 2.75
N GLU A 582 -28.11 19.82 1.65
CA GLU A 582 -28.87 20.83 0.91
C GLU A 582 -29.87 20.23 -0.08
N GLY A 583 -29.88 18.91 -0.27
CA GLY A 583 -30.75 18.23 -1.24
C GLY A 583 -30.29 18.37 -2.70
N ILE A 584 -29.04 18.79 -2.92
CA ILE A 584 -28.43 18.96 -4.23
C ILE A 584 -27.79 17.64 -4.70
N PRO A 585 -27.86 17.30 -6.00
CA PRO A 585 -27.14 16.15 -6.54
C PRO A 585 -25.64 16.17 -6.22
N ILE A 586 -25.09 15.03 -5.77
CA ILE A 586 -23.65 14.91 -5.47
C ILE A 586 -22.81 15.14 -6.72
N ILE A 587 -23.25 14.57 -7.85
CA ILE A 587 -22.61 14.75 -9.15
C ILE A 587 -23.38 15.85 -9.86
N ASP A 588 -22.69 16.94 -10.16
CA ASP A 588 -23.22 17.95 -11.06
C ASP A 588 -23.05 17.43 -12.49
N LYS A 589 -24.10 17.50 -13.31
CA LYS A 589 -24.04 17.12 -14.72
C LYS A 589 -24.12 18.34 -15.64
N ASN A 590 -24.52 19.48 -15.09
CA ASN A 590 -24.77 20.73 -15.82
C ASN A 590 -24.07 21.87 -15.08
N PRO A 591 -22.72 21.89 -15.08
CA PRO A 591 -21.97 22.84 -14.29
C PRO A 591 -22.20 24.27 -14.78
N LYS A 592 -22.15 25.20 -13.83
CA LYS A 592 -22.38 26.64 -14.05
C LYS A 592 -21.12 27.45 -13.80
N ASN A 593 -21.01 28.61 -14.45
CA ASN A 593 -19.96 29.58 -14.20
C ASN A 593 -20.21 30.35 -12.88
N GLU A 594 -19.27 31.23 -12.51
CA GLU A 594 -19.33 32.03 -11.28
C GLU A 594 -20.57 32.96 -11.22
N ASN A 595 -21.11 33.34 -12.38
CA ASN A 595 -22.32 34.17 -12.51
C ASN A 595 -23.61 33.33 -12.49
N GLY A 596 -23.51 32.00 -12.38
CA GLY A 596 -24.65 31.08 -12.36
C GLY A 596 -25.17 30.66 -13.73
N GLU A 597 -24.49 31.01 -14.82
CA GLU A 597 -24.86 30.63 -16.18
C GLU A 597 -24.32 29.24 -16.54
N PRO A 598 -25.05 28.41 -17.31
CA PRO A 598 -24.57 27.09 -17.73
C PRO A 598 -23.30 27.17 -18.59
N LEU A 599 -22.31 26.30 -18.29
CA LEU A 599 -21.07 26.21 -19.07
C LEU A 599 -21.23 25.47 -20.40
N ASN A 600 -22.40 24.88 -20.67
CA ASN A 600 -22.69 24.06 -21.85
C ASN A 600 -21.70 22.89 -22.07
N TRP A 601 -21.10 22.38 -20.99
CA TRP A 601 -20.23 21.21 -21.05
C TRP A 601 -21.02 19.91 -21.05
N THR A 602 -20.63 18.96 -21.90
CA THR A 602 -21.22 17.62 -21.94
C THR A 602 -20.58 16.74 -20.88
N PHE A 603 -21.35 16.30 -19.88
CA PHE A 603 -20.89 15.34 -18.89
C PHE A 603 -20.53 13.99 -19.52
N LEU A 604 -19.35 13.46 -19.19
CA LEU A 604 -18.87 12.16 -19.69
C LEU A 604 -18.97 11.06 -18.64
N PHE A 605 -18.23 11.20 -17.54
CA PHE A 605 -18.18 10.22 -16.46
C PHE A 605 -17.59 10.83 -15.20
N THR A 606 -17.72 10.10 -14.09
CA THR A 606 -17.00 10.38 -12.85
C THR A 606 -15.86 9.38 -12.63
N MET A 607 -14.84 9.82 -11.90
CA MET A 607 -13.79 8.96 -11.37
C MET A 607 -13.73 9.06 -9.85
N LYS A 608 -13.87 7.91 -9.18
CA LYS A 608 -13.59 7.77 -7.75
C LYS A 608 -12.68 6.59 -7.48
N GLN A 609 -12.08 6.56 -6.29
CA GLN A 609 -11.21 5.46 -5.88
C GLN A 609 -11.90 4.09 -6.05
N ASN A 610 -11.17 3.14 -6.64
CA ASN A 610 -11.58 1.78 -6.99
C ASN A 610 -12.63 1.65 -8.11
N GLU A 611 -12.94 2.71 -8.86
CA GLU A 611 -13.61 2.55 -10.16
C GLU A 611 -12.62 2.09 -11.24
N TYR A 612 -13.14 1.44 -12.28
CA TYR A 612 -12.34 0.79 -13.31
C TYR A 612 -12.49 1.48 -14.65
N PHE A 613 -11.37 1.48 -15.37
CA PHE A 613 -11.26 2.02 -16.70
C PHE A 613 -10.45 1.05 -17.55
N VAL A 614 -10.94 0.79 -18.76
CA VAL A 614 -10.20 0.08 -19.80
C VAL A 614 -9.49 1.14 -20.65
N PHE A 615 -8.17 1.03 -20.75
CA PHE A 615 -7.35 1.97 -21.51
C PHE A 615 -7.22 1.53 -22.98
N PRO A 616 -7.29 2.47 -23.93
CA PRO A 616 -6.87 2.20 -25.31
C PRO A 616 -5.36 1.94 -25.39
N ASP A 617 -4.98 1.24 -26.44
CA ASP A 617 -3.59 0.96 -26.83
C ASP A 617 -3.47 1.03 -28.36
N ILE A 618 -2.25 0.94 -28.91
CA ILE A 618 -2.00 1.07 -30.36
C ILE A 618 -2.88 0.11 -31.18
N ASP A 619 -3.02 -1.12 -30.71
CA ASP A 619 -3.79 -2.19 -31.38
C ASP A 619 -5.08 -2.56 -30.63
N PHE A 620 -5.62 -1.66 -29.79
CA PHE A 620 -6.81 -1.93 -28.98
C PHE A 620 -7.62 -0.67 -28.71
N ASP A 621 -8.83 -0.59 -29.28
CA ASP A 621 -9.85 0.39 -28.87
C ASP A 621 -10.92 -0.29 -27.99
N PRO A 622 -11.08 0.12 -26.72
CA PRO A 622 -12.12 -0.41 -25.85
C PRO A 622 -13.56 -0.17 -26.35
N LYS A 623 -13.77 0.72 -27.33
CA LYS A 623 -15.09 0.99 -27.92
C LYS A 623 -15.46 0.02 -29.05
N GLU A 624 -14.49 -0.64 -29.65
CA GLU A 624 -14.69 -1.57 -30.78
C GLU A 624 -14.90 -3.02 -30.32
N ILE A 625 -14.77 -3.28 -29.01
CA ILE A 625 -14.84 -4.62 -28.43
C ILE A 625 -16.00 -4.68 -27.44
N ASP A 626 -16.72 -5.81 -27.44
CA ASP A 626 -17.72 -6.09 -26.40
C ASP A 626 -17.02 -6.34 -25.05
N LEU A 627 -17.03 -5.32 -24.20
CA LEU A 627 -16.43 -5.37 -22.87
C LEU A 627 -17.23 -6.22 -21.86
N ILE A 628 -18.47 -6.61 -22.17
CA ILE A 628 -19.31 -7.44 -21.31
C ILE A 628 -19.11 -8.93 -21.63
N ASP A 629 -18.79 -9.29 -22.88
CA ASP A 629 -18.53 -10.68 -23.27
C ASP A 629 -17.34 -11.27 -22.48
N PRO A 630 -17.57 -12.32 -21.66
CA PRO A 630 -16.50 -12.98 -20.90
C PRO A 630 -15.35 -13.52 -21.75
N LYS A 631 -15.55 -13.80 -23.05
CA LYS A 631 -14.49 -14.24 -23.95
C LYS A 631 -13.37 -13.20 -24.09
N ASN A 632 -13.71 -11.92 -23.94
CA ASN A 632 -12.77 -10.81 -24.04
C ASN A 632 -12.05 -10.51 -22.71
N ALA A 633 -12.41 -11.19 -21.62
CA ALA A 633 -11.90 -10.88 -20.28
C ALA A 633 -10.37 -10.92 -20.19
N LYS A 634 -9.70 -11.89 -20.83
CA LYS A 634 -8.23 -11.96 -20.90
C LYS A 634 -7.61 -10.71 -21.54
N GLU A 635 -8.21 -10.22 -22.63
CA GLU A 635 -7.67 -9.07 -23.35
C GLU A 635 -7.97 -7.74 -22.63
N ILE A 636 -9.17 -7.65 -22.05
CA ILE A 636 -9.57 -6.52 -21.19
C ILE A 636 -8.68 -6.45 -19.95
N SER A 637 -8.39 -7.60 -19.33
CA SER A 637 -7.61 -7.71 -18.10
C SER A 637 -6.25 -7.02 -18.21
N LYS A 638 -5.58 -7.11 -19.37
CA LYS A 638 -4.27 -6.47 -19.64
C LYS A 638 -4.32 -4.94 -19.61
N ARG A 639 -5.50 -4.36 -19.86
CA ARG A 639 -5.72 -2.91 -20.01
C ARG A 639 -6.70 -2.35 -18.99
N LEU A 640 -7.04 -3.16 -17.98
CA LEU A 640 -8.00 -2.82 -16.95
C LEU A 640 -7.28 -2.22 -15.74
N PHE A 641 -7.52 -0.93 -15.51
CA PHE A 641 -6.94 -0.21 -14.40
C PHE A 641 -8.02 0.34 -13.48
N ARG A 642 -7.77 0.25 -12.17
CA ARG A 642 -8.57 0.90 -11.14
C ARG A 642 -7.99 2.27 -10.79
N VAL A 643 -8.85 3.23 -10.51
CA VAL A 643 -8.47 4.52 -9.93
C VAL A 643 -7.90 4.29 -8.53
N GLN A 644 -6.66 4.70 -8.30
CA GLN A 644 -6.00 4.63 -7.00
C GLN A 644 -6.27 5.89 -6.18
N LYS A 645 -6.11 7.06 -6.82
CA LYS A 645 -6.24 8.40 -6.21
C LYS A 645 -6.58 9.42 -7.30
N VAL A 646 -7.31 10.47 -6.89
CA VAL A 646 -7.62 11.63 -7.73
C VAL A 646 -7.22 12.94 -7.04
N ALA A 647 -6.70 13.86 -7.82
CA ALA A 647 -6.40 15.24 -7.46
C ALA A 647 -6.66 16.13 -8.69
N THR A 648 -6.73 17.46 -8.48
CA THR A 648 -6.94 18.44 -9.55
C THR A 648 -5.92 18.22 -10.67
N LYS A 649 -6.41 17.90 -11.87
CA LYS A 649 -5.68 17.58 -13.10
C LYS A 649 -4.64 16.46 -12.96
N ASN A 650 -4.79 15.61 -11.94
CA ASN A 650 -3.80 14.57 -11.59
C ASN A 650 -4.50 13.29 -11.15
N TYR A 651 -4.47 12.29 -12.01
CA TYR A 651 -5.17 11.01 -11.83
C TYR A 651 -4.17 9.85 -11.78
N PHE A 652 -4.37 8.95 -10.83
CA PHE A 652 -3.46 7.84 -10.56
C PHE A 652 -4.22 6.53 -10.73
N PHE A 653 -3.69 5.64 -11.55
CA PHE A 653 -4.33 4.37 -11.89
C PHE A 653 -3.40 3.20 -11.59
N ARG A 654 -3.99 2.09 -11.13
CA ARG A 654 -3.29 0.83 -10.86
C ARG A 654 -3.92 -0.30 -11.63
N HIS A 655 -3.09 -1.17 -12.16
CA HIS A 655 -3.59 -2.37 -12.82
C HIS A 655 -4.35 -3.21 -11.80
N HIS A 656 -5.46 -3.83 -12.20
CA HIS A 656 -6.34 -4.53 -11.24
C HIS A 656 -5.65 -5.74 -10.57
N LEU A 657 -4.66 -6.33 -11.24
CA LEU A 657 -3.87 -7.46 -10.73
C LEU A 657 -2.79 -7.06 -9.72
N ASP A 658 -2.32 -5.82 -9.71
CA ASP A 658 -1.13 -5.47 -8.92
C ASP A 658 -1.47 -5.21 -7.45
N THR A 659 -0.67 -5.82 -6.57
CA THR A 659 -0.89 -5.83 -5.12
C THR A 659 -0.10 -4.75 -4.37
N THR A 660 0.90 -4.15 -5.03
CA THR A 660 1.73 -3.09 -4.45
C THR A 660 1.36 -1.72 -5.01
N THR A 661 1.57 -0.69 -4.19
CA THR A 661 1.48 0.73 -4.60
C THR A 661 2.83 1.32 -5.00
N ASP A 662 3.90 0.53 -5.02
CA ASP A 662 5.22 1.01 -5.40
C ASP A 662 5.25 1.49 -6.86
N GLU A 663 5.92 2.61 -7.11
CA GLU A 663 6.07 3.21 -8.45
C GLU A 663 7.46 2.94 -8.99
N LYS A 664 7.80 1.66 -9.15
CA LYS A 664 9.08 1.30 -9.79
C LYS A 664 9.05 1.79 -11.25
N PRO A 665 10.07 2.52 -11.73
CA PRO A 665 10.09 3.02 -13.12
C PRO A 665 9.91 1.90 -14.16
N ALA A 666 10.49 0.73 -13.92
CA ALA A 666 10.35 -0.46 -14.78
C ALA A 666 8.90 -0.96 -14.91
N LEU A 667 8.00 -0.66 -13.98
CA LEU A 667 6.61 -1.14 -13.99
C LEU A 667 5.60 -0.11 -14.52
N LYS A 668 6.09 1.03 -15.04
CA LYS A 668 5.26 2.09 -15.62
C LYS A 668 4.47 1.55 -16.83
N ASN A 669 3.21 1.97 -16.96
CA ASN A 669 2.22 1.54 -17.95
C ASN A 669 1.79 0.06 -17.89
N ILE A 670 2.40 -0.73 -17.01
CA ILE A 670 2.09 -2.15 -16.83
C ILE A 670 1.37 -2.35 -15.51
N ALA A 671 2.01 -1.99 -14.39
CA ALA A 671 1.41 -2.12 -13.06
C ALA A 671 0.63 -0.87 -12.64
N TYR A 672 0.99 0.28 -13.21
CA TYR A 672 0.36 1.56 -12.94
C TYR A 672 0.48 2.46 -14.16
N LYS A 673 -0.46 3.39 -14.32
CA LYS A 673 -0.25 4.52 -15.22
C LYS A 673 0.47 5.62 -14.44
N PRO A 674 1.41 6.36 -15.05
CA PRO A 674 2.01 7.53 -14.41
C PRO A 674 0.92 8.54 -14.04
N GLN A 675 1.26 9.58 -13.27
CA GLN A 675 0.35 10.69 -13.03
C GLN A 675 -0.18 11.25 -14.37
N LEU A 676 -1.48 11.06 -14.62
CA LEU A 676 -2.14 11.51 -15.84
C LEU A 676 -2.86 12.82 -15.60
N GLY A 677 -2.81 13.71 -16.58
CA GLY A 677 -3.75 14.83 -16.70
C GLY A 677 -4.90 14.50 -17.65
N LEU A 678 -5.69 15.51 -17.99
CA LEU A 678 -6.86 15.40 -18.88
C LEU A 678 -6.53 14.75 -20.23
N LYS A 679 -5.40 15.10 -20.86
CA LYS A 679 -4.98 14.47 -22.13
C LYS A 679 -4.70 12.97 -22.00
N GLY A 680 -4.24 12.51 -20.84
CA GLY A 680 -3.89 11.11 -20.60
C GLY A 680 -5.10 10.20 -20.38
N ILE A 681 -6.29 10.77 -20.15
CA ILE A 681 -7.54 10.03 -19.96
C ILE A 681 -8.46 10.09 -21.18
N VAL A 682 -7.98 10.59 -22.32
CA VAL A 682 -8.75 10.58 -23.56
C VAL A 682 -8.90 9.13 -24.04
N GLY A 683 -10.12 8.75 -24.41
CA GLY A 683 -10.42 7.42 -24.99
C GLY A 683 -10.62 6.29 -23.97
N ILE A 684 -10.39 6.53 -22.67
CA ILE A 684 -10.63 5.49 -21.65
C ILE A 684 -12.12 5.20 -21.51
N VAL A 685 -12.48 3.94 -21.25
CA VAL A 685 -13.87 3.50 -21.07
C VAL A 685 -14.09 3.03 -19.65
N LYS A 686 -15.04 3.66 -18.95
CA LYS A 686 -15.43 3.27 -17.59
C LYS A 686 -16.15 1.92 -17.62
N VAL A 687 -15.83 1.03 -16.68
CA VAL A 687 -16.52 -0.25 -16.51
C VAL A 687 -16.86 -0.51 -15.04
N ARG A 688 -17.96 -1.23 -14.80
CA ARG A 688 -18.35 -1.69 -13.47
C ARG A 688 -18.15 -3.18 -13.35
N ILE A 689 -17.38 -3.60 -12.37
CA ILE A 689 -17.12 -5.01 -12.08
C ILE A 689 -17.88 -5.41 -10.82
N ASN A 690 -18.66 -6.48 -10.89
CA ASN A 690 -19.40 -7.00 -9.74
C ASN A 690 -18.49 -7.81 -8.79
N HIS A 691 -19.05 -8.35 -7.71
CA HIS A 691 -18.30 -9.11 -6.71
C HIS A 691 -17.79 -10.48 -7.21
N LEU A 692 -18.19 -10.92 -8.40
CA LEU A 692 -17.72 -12.15 -9.05
C LEU A 692 -16.63 -11.89 -10.10
N GLY A 693 -16.20 -10.63 -10.29
CA GLY A 693 -15.21 -10.29 -11.32
C GLY A 693 -15.80 -10.22 -12.74
N LYS A 694 -17.12 -10.04 -12.88
CA LYS A 694 -17.76 -9.84 -14.19
C LYS A 694 -18.02 -8.36 -14.44
N ILE A 695 -17.77 -7.90 -15.66
CA ILE A 695 -18.20 -6.58 -16.12
C ILE A 695 -19.73 -6.63 -16.29
N VAL A 696 -20.42 -5.72 -15.61
CA VAL A 696 -21.90 -5.65 -15.60
C VAL A 696 -22.43 -4.35 -16.18
N HIS A 697 -21.56 -3.39 -16.46
CA HIS A 697 -21.91 -2.08 -17.02
C HIS A 697 -20.70 -1.45 -17.70
N VAL A 698 -20.94 -0.76 -18.81
CA VAL A 698 -19.94 -0.01 -19.59
C VAL A 698 -20.44 1.44 -19.70
N GLY A 699 -19.56 2.40 -19.44
CA GLY A 699 -19.91 3.81 -19.29
C GLY A 699 -20.17 4.22 -17.83
N GLU A 700 -20.75 5.41 -17.64
CA GLU A 700 -21.07 5.98 -16.32
C GLU A 700 -22.15 5.18 -15.55
#